data_AF-A0A523RQU8-F1
#
_entry.id   AF-A0A523RQU8-F1
#
_cell.length_a   1.000
_cell.length_b   1.000
_cell.length_c   1.000
_cell.angle_alpha   90.00
_cell.angle_beta   90.00
_cell.angle_gamma   90.00
#
_symmetry.space_group_name_H-M   'P 1'
#
loop_
_entity.id
_entity.type
_entity.pdbx_description
1 polymer ?
#
loop_
_entity_poly.entity_id
_entity_poly.type
_entity_poly.pdbx_seq_one_letter_code
_entity_poly.pdbx_strand_id
1 'polypeptide(L)'
;MVLKRKQNEKLAKIFGDRLLTEKHELVLSALDVGSLPKQVGWLMKTTPDAIVQPLTPEEISDLYKFAQKHKVPLVPRAAGTSGYGGAIPRKGGVVVDMRRMNNILEIDRENLTVLVEPGISWANLQFELNRDGLDIRCYPSSGISATVGGWAAQGGDGIGSLKYGTINENVVEMEVVLPNGKIIKTKDTDLFCDTEGILGIITKIRIKIKVLTPMKVIVSSFEENYQLVLAIENILEHGPLPYTIKFEESKYTDLKKAIWEGDKPFPFPVHHGTIMVAYEGDEGEIEEGLETVREATEMYRGVVYDDEVAEHEWHDRYYPMKIKKKGPTLVVGQAFAPLENLPAILDDFQFEQASAKAGIDGYINSKTGVTMMGYYLEDERRRFFLLSWSQSFTIFKIAQRHGGHVHSTGIWFANYANQYFGKQRLSRIRAAKLKFDKNEISNPGKIFAYWLPTIIRIGKYFMWIMYDLFRNGWGRIAPILLKWLQNVPPLKWVLRWGRAHSPWPMQYGIGCCMVDGAAGIAPRWDFERFGMLPLFGPRQTDVLWISGSLTKKMAPRLRRIYEQMPEPKFVIAFGQCVASGGLFWEGYSLATPPDKIVPVDVYLPGCPPKPADFIRAHLILQNKIRAGTTHWQSKYENPDAMGMMQ
;
A
#
# COMPACT_ATOMS: atom_id res chain seq x y z
N MET A 1 12.51 8.40 30.65
CA MET A 1 13.62 8.42 31.65
C MET A 1 14.80 9.14 31.01
N VAL A 2 15.57 9.94 31.75
CA VAL A 2 16.84 10.54 31.29
C VAL A 2 17.98 9.82 31.99
N LEU A 3 19.09 9.54 31.30
CA LEU A 3 20.25 8.88 31.91
C LEU A 3 20.80 9.74 33.06
N LYS A 4 21.08 9.10 34.20
CA LYS A 4 21.68 9.75 35.37
C LYS A 4 23.16 10.01 35.12
N ARG A 5 23.75 11.02 35.77
CA ARG A 5 25.19 11.34 35.67
C ARG A 5 26.11 10.12 35.86
N LYS A 6 25.87 9.31 36.91
CA LYS A 6 26.62 8.07 37.19
C LYS A 6 26.50 7.01 36.08
N GLN A 7 25.42 7.03 35.30
CA GLN A 7 25.22 6.14 34.15
C GLN A 7 26.06 6.61 32.96
N ASN A 8 26.08 7.92 32.69
CA ASN A 8 26.95 8.50 31.65
C ASN A 8 28.43 8.27 31.97
N GLU A 9 28.86 8.45 33.22
CA GLU A 9 30.24 8.17 33.66
C GLU A 9 30.65 6.71 33.42
N LYS A 10 29.72 5.75 33.50
CA LYS A 10 29.99 4.34 33.19
C LYS A 10 30.09 4.10 31.69
N LEU A 11 29.20 4.68 30.90
CA LEU A 11 29.26 4.59 29.44
C LEU A 11 30.54 5.25 28.91
N ALA A 12 30.95 6.38 29.50
CA ALA A 12 32.19 7.07 29.14
C ALA A 12 33.44 6.21 29.39
N LYS A 13 33.42 5.31 30.37
CA LYS A 13 34.51 4.35 30.59
C LYS A 13 34.63 3.29 29.48
N ILE A 14 33.52 2.98 28.80
CA ILE A 14 33.50 2.00 27.70
C ILE A 14 33.83 2.71 26.37
N PHE A 15 33.18 3.85 26.11
CA PHE A 15 33.20 4.49 24.79
C PHE A 15 34.12 5.70 24.70
N GLY A 16 34.52 6.31 25.81
CA GLY A 16 35.36 7.51 25.81
C GLY A 16 34.70 8.68 25.06
N ASP A 17 35.41 9.20 24.07
CA ASP A 17 34.98 10.26 23.15
C ASP A 17 33.89 9.80 22.15
N ARG A 18 33.63 8.49 22.04
CA ARG A 18 32.55 7.90 21.23
C ARG A 18 31.20 7.87 21.93
N LEU A 19 31.09 8.49 23.11
CA LEU A 19 29.83 8.75 23.80
C LEU A 19 29.39 10.20 23.55
N LEU A 20 28.24 10.37 22.89
CA LEU A 20 27.66 11.68 22.61
C LEU A 20 26.45 11.92 23.50
N THR A 21 26.44 13.06 24.20
CA THR A 21 25.36 13.46 25.12
C THR A 21 24.84 14.88 24.87
N GLU A 22 25.46 15.62 23.94
CA GLU A 22 25.07 17.00 23.65
C GLU A 22 23.75 17.07 22.87
N LYS A 23 22.85 17.98 23.29
CA LYS A 23 21.48 18.03 22.76
C LYS A 23 21.43 18.19 21.24
N HIS A 24 22.34 19.00 20.67
CA HIS A 24 22.36 19.26 19.24
C HIS A 24 22.75 18.03 18.42
N GLU A 25 23.56 17.12 18.98
CA GLU A 25 23.91 15.84 18.36
C GLU A 25 22.78 14.81 18.49
N LEU A 26 22.16 14.75 19.67
CA LEU A 26 21.08 13.78 19.97
C LEU A 26 19.85 13.99 19.07
N VAL A 27 19.52 15.23 18.73
CA VAL A 27 18.36 15.56 17.88
C VAL A 27 18.51 14.95 16.48
N LEU A 28 19.72 14.80 15.95
CA LEU A 28 19.97 14.21 14.62
C LEU A 28 19.62 12.72 14.56
N SER A 29 19.64 12.03 15.70
CA SER A 29 19.27 10.61 15.81
C SER A 29 17.83 10.38 16.28
N ALA A 30 17.07 11.46 16.49
CA ALA A 30 15.66 11.37 16.90
C ALA A 30 14.71 11.02 15.74
N LEU A 31 15.18 11.12 14.51
CA LEU A 31 14.40 10.93 13.28
C LEU A 31 15.11 9.93 12.36
N ASP A 32 14.36 9.32 11.46
CA ASP A 32 14.90 8.68 10.27
C ASP A 32 14.75 9.62 9.06
N VAL A 33 14.79 9.08 7.84
CA VAL A 33 14.60 9.89 6.62
C VAL A 33 13.20 10.54 6.54
N GLY A 34 12.22 9.99 7.26
CA GLY A 34 10.85 10.47 7.32
C GLY A 34 10.66 11.66 8.25
N SER A 35 9.82 12.61 7.84
CA SER A 35 9.43 13.74 8.68
C SER A 35 8.32 13.33 9.65
N LEU A 36 8.53 13.52 10.96
CA LEU A 36 7.53 13.20 11.98
C LEU A 36 6.68 14.42 12.35
N PRO A 37 5.34 14.27 12.41
CA PRO A 37 4.49 15.29 13.02
C PRO A 37 4.87 15.54 14.48
N LYS A 38 4.92 16.80 14.92
CA LYS A 38 5.28 17.18 16.31
C LYS A 38 4.43 16.46 17.36
N GLN A 39 3.17 16.18 17.03
CA GLN A 39 2.20 15.47 17.87
C GLN A 39 2.61 14.03 18.20
N VAL A 40 3.44 13.40 17.35
CA VAL A 40 4.01 12.07 17.64
C VAL A 40 4.88 12.12 18.90
N GLY A 41 5.53 13.25 19.17
CA GLY A 41 6.30 13.49 20.40
C GLY A 41 5.46 13.44 21.68
N TRP A 42 4.13 13.59 21.61
CA TRP A 42 3.24 13.40 22.77
C TRP A 42 3.08 11.92 23.14
N LEU A 43 3.22 11.04 22.16
CA LEU A 43 3.07 9.60 22.32
C LEU A 43 4.41 8.90 22.52
N MET A 44 5.50 9.48 22.00
CA MET A 44 6.84 8.88 21.99
C MET A 44 7.94 9.82 22.44
N LYS A 45 8.93 9.25 23.16
CA LYS A 45 10.20 9.93 23.40
C LYS A 45 11.18 9.53 22.31
N THR A 46 11.27 10.35 21.26
CA THR A 46 12.12 10.10 20.09
C THR A 46 13.55 10.56 20.28
N THR A 47 13.79 11.63 21.03
CA THR A 47 15.16 12.06 21.34
C THR A 47 15.82 11.05 22.28
N PRO A 48 16.98 10.47 21.89
CA PRO A 48 17.74 9.60 22.77
C PRO A 48 18.36 10.37 23.93
N ASP A 49 18.82 9.63 24.94
CA ASP A 49 19.54 10.15 26.10
C ASP A 49 21.06 10.16 25.90
N ALA A 50 21.57 9.29 25.02
CA ALA A 50 22.95 9.26 24.56
C ALA A 50 23.05 8.55 23.21
N ILE A 51 24.12 8.80 22.48
CA ILE A 51 24.56 7.98 21.33
C ILE A 51 25.91 7.36 21.70
N VAL A 52 26.09 6.08 21.37
CA VAL A 52 27.39 5.40 21.50
C VAL A 52 27.80 4.83 20.15
N GLN A 53 29.09 4.89 19.84
CA GLN A 53 29.64 4.39 18.58
C GLN A 53 30.61 3.23 18.85
N PRO A 54 30.14 1.98 18.93
CA PRO A 54 31.00 0.83 19.23
C PRO A 54 32.02 0.57 18.12
N LEU A 55 33.12 -0.09 18.50
CA LEU A 55 34.17 -0.58 17.60
C LEU A 55 34.31 -2.10 17.63
N THR A 56 33.85 -2.77 18.69
CA THR A 56 33.96 -4.23 18.81
C THR A 56 32.67 -4.87 19.30
N PRO A 57 32.45 -6.16 19.01
CA PRO A 57 31.33 -6.94 19.57
C PRO A 57 31.31 -6.95 21.10
N GLU A 58 32.47 -6.92 21.75
CA GLU A 58 32.61 -6.94 23.21
C GLU A 58 32.06 -5.66 23.85
N GLU A 59 32.29 -4.49 23.24
CA GLU A 59 31.71 -3.22 23.72
C GLU A 59 30.18 -3.25 23.68
N ILE A 60 29.61 -3.89 22.65
CA ILE A 60 28.15 -4.06 22.51
C ILE A 60 27.64 -5.07 23.55
N SER A 61 28.40 -6.13 23.83
CA SER A 61 28.10 -7.07 24.91
C SER A 61 28.03 -6.37 26.27
N ASP A 62 29.01 -5.53 26.58
CA ASP A 62 29.05 -4.76 27.82
C ASP A 62 27.96 -3.70 27.88
N LEU A 63 27.62 -3.09 26.75
CA LEU A 63 26.47 -2.18 26.63
C LEU A 63 25.15 -2.89 26.94
N TYR A 64 24.94 -4.12 26.45
CA TYR A 64 23.76 -4.90 26.79
C TYR A 64 23.70 -5.25 28.28
N LYS A 65 24.82 -5.63 28.90
CA LYS A 65 24.88 -5.86 30.36
C LYS A 65 24.52 -4.59 31.13
N PHE A 66 25.03 -3.44 30.70
CA PHE A 66 24.67 -2.14 31.27
C PHE A 66 23.17 -1.85 31.10
N ALA A 67 22.63 -2.04 29.90
CA ALA A 67 21.24 -1.80 29.55
C ALA A 67 20.29 -2.68 30.36
N GLN A 68 20.61 -3.96 30.55
CA GLN A 68 19.83 -4.86 31.40
C GLN A 68 19.82 -4.41 32.85
N LYS A 69 20.99 -4.12 33.42
CA LYS A 69 21.14 -3.69 34.82
C LYS A 69 20.36 -2.42 35.10
N HIS A 70 20.32 -1.51 34.14
CA HIS A 70 19.73 -0.18 34.30
C HIS A 70 18.36 -0.01 33.63
N LYS A 71 17.84 -1.05 32.98
CA LYS A 71 16.59 -1.05 32.21
C LYS A 71 16.54 0.08 31.17
N VAL A 72 17.65 0.27 30.47
CA VAL A 72 17.82 1.32 29.46
C VAL A 72 17.59 0.71 28.07
N PRO A 73 16.65 1.24 27.26
CA PRO A 73 16.50 0.82 25.88
C PRO A 73 17.75 1.10 25.04
N LEU A 74 18.10 0.16 24.17
CA LEU A 74 19.11 0.30 23.12
C LEU A 74 18.41 0.31 21.76
N VAL A 75 18.78 1.25 20.90
CA VAL A 75 18.23 1.39 19.55
C VAL A 75 19.40 1.30 18.57
N PRO A 76 19.60 0.14 17.90
CA PRO A 76 20.61 0.06 16.86
C PRO A 76 20.26 0.99 15.71
N ARG A 77 21.27 1.71 15.25
CA ARG A 77 21.15 2.65 14.15
C ARG A 77 22.39 2.57 13.28
N ALA A 78 22.18 2.57 11.98
CA ALA A 78 23.23 2.77 10.99
C ALA A 78 23.11 4.19 10.40
N ALA A 79 22.91 4.31 9.10
CA ALA A 79 22.68 5.61 8.45
C ALA A 79 21.29 6.22 8.71
N GLY A 80 20.31 5.42 9.15
CA GLY A 80 18.95 5.91 9.41
C GLY A 80 18.16 6.27 8.14
N THR A 81 18.45 5.59 7.03
CA THR A 81 17.86 5.86 5.70
C THR A 81 16.49 5.21 5.49
N SER A 82 16.01 4.35 6.40
CA SER A 82 14.70 3.70 6.27
C SER A 82 13.58 4.55 6.88
N GLY A 83 12.45 4.72 6.20
CA GLY A 83 11.34 5.60 6.61
C GLY A 83 10.27 4.96 7.50
N TYR A 84 10.57 3.81 8.13
CA TYR A 84 9.58 2.99 8.85
C TYR A 84 9.59 3.16 10.37
N GLY A 85 10.49 3.98 10.90
CA GLY A 85 10.66 4.16 12.34
C GLY A 85 11.49 3.07 13.03
N GLY A 86 12.05 2.12 12.29
CA GLY A 86 12.91 1.05 12.85
C GLY A 86 14.14 1.62 13.57
N ALA A 87 14.72 2.69 13.02
CA ALA A 87 15.87 3.39 13.59
C ALA A 87 15.50 4.54 14.56
N ILE A 88 14.21 4.76 14.83
CA ILE A 88 13.72 5.85 15.69
C ILE A 88 13.58 5.35 17.14
N PRO A 89 14.13 6.05 18.14
CA PRO A 89 13.88 5.71 19.53
C PRO A 89 12.40 5.86 19.90
N ARG A 90 11.83 4.85 20.55
CA ARG A 90 10.42 4.90 21.00
C ARG A 90 10.28 5.43 22.44
N LYS A 91 11.25 5.05 23.28
CA LYS A 91 11.28 5.23 24.74
C LYS A 91 12.51 6.05 25.19
N GLY A 92 13.16 6.80 24.30
CA GLY A 92 14.49 7.39 24.52
C GLY A 92 15.56 6.31 24.61
N GLY A 93 16.46 6.40 25.60
CA GLY A 93 17.51 5.40 25.81
C GLY A 93 18.79 5.73 25.03
N VAL A 94 19.55 4.70 24.68
CA VAL A 94 20.83 4.87 23.99
C VAL A 94 20.68 4.44 22.53
N VAL A 95 21.05 5.32 21.60
CA VAL A 95 21.22 4.94 20.20
C VAL A 95 22.61 4.34 20.03
N VAL A 96 22.67 3.18 19.37
CA VAL A 96 23.92 2.46 19.08
C VAL A 96 24.25 2.68 17.61
N ASP A 97 25.13 3.63 17.34
CA ASP A 97 25.52 4.03 15.98
C ASP A 97 26.65 3.12 15.46
N MET A 98 26.26 2.20 14.58
CA MET A 98 27.11 1.12 14.07
C MET A 98 28.09 1.55 12.97
N ARG A 99 28.05 2.82 12.52
CA ARG A 99 28.79 3.28 11.34
C ARG A 99 30.32 3.26 11.49
N ARG A 100 30.84 3.18 12.71
CA ARG A 100 32.29 3.03 12.95
C ARG A 100 32.81 1.61 12.72
N MET A 101 31.94 0.60 12.73
CA MET A 101 32.28 -0.77 12.37
C MET A 101 32.06 -0.92 10.85
N ASN A 102 33.01 -0.46 10.03
CA ASN A 102 32.84 -0.33 8.58
C ASN A 102 33.94 -0.98 7.73
N ASN A 103 34.69 -1.93 8.29
CA ASN A 103 35.77 -2.61 7.59
C ASN A 103 35.29 -3.85 6.78
N ILE A 104 36.00 -4.13 5.69
CA ILE A 104 35.98 -5.45 5.04
C ILE A 104 36.96 -6.34 5.81
N LEU A 105 36.49 -7.48 6.29
CA LEU A 105 37.27 -8.38 7.14
C LEU A 105 37.92 -9.50 6.32
N GLU A 106 37.21 -10.01 5.31
CA GLU A 106 37.66 -11.14 4.49
C GLU A 106 36.92 -11.15 3.15
N ILE A 107 37.63 -11.41 2.04
CA ILE A 107 37.04 -11.67 0.72
C ILE A 107 37.39 -13.11 0.34
N ASP A 108 36.37 -13.94 0.18
CA ASP A 108 36.50 -15.34 -0.25
C ASP A 108 36.15 -15.44 -1.75
N ARG A 109 37.20 -15.52 -2.57
CA ARG A 109 37.10 -15.58 -4.03
C ARG A 109 36.62 -16.94 -4.54
N GLU A 110 36.87 -18.01 -3.79
CA GLU A 110 36.48 -19.36 -4.19
C GLU A 110 34.97 -19.55 -4.04
N ASN A 111 34.42 -19.10 -2.91
CA ASN A 111 32.98 -19.23 -2.63
C ASN A 111 32.17 -18.00 -3.03
N LEU A 112 32.82 -16.95 -3.57
CA LEU A 112 32.22 -15.65 -3.90
C LEU A 112 31.41 -15.10 -2.73
N THR A 113 32.06 -14.93 -1.58
CA THR A 113 31.49 -14.27 -0.41
C THR A 113 32.42 -13.20 0.16
N VAL A 114 31.84 -12.23 0.87
CA VAL A 114 32.62 -11.21 1.61
C VAL A 114 32.10 -11.13 3.04
N LEU A 115 33.01 -11.13 4.01
CA LEU A 115 32.72 -10.86 5.42
C LEU A 115 33.03 -9.40 5.72
N VAL A 116 32.04 -8.67 6.21
CA VAL A 116 32.17 -7.24 6.52
C VAL A 116 31.61 -6.90 7.89
N GLU A 117 32.03 -5.76 8.40
CA GLU A 117 31.36 -5.10 9.51
C GLU A 117 30.07 -4.39 9.04
N PRO A 118 29.03 -4.30 9.89
CA PRO A 118 27.67 -3.90 9.49
C PRO A 118 27.52 -2.44 9.06
N GLY A 119 28.47 -1.59 9.42
CA GLY A 119 28.46 -0.14 9.19
C GLY A 119 29.03 0.30 7.85
N ILE A 120 29.63 -0.60 7.05
CA ILE A 120 30.11 -0.27 5.71
C ILE A 120 28.91 0.09 4.80
N SER A 121 29.00 1.19 4.05
CA SER A 121 27.98 1.55 3.07
C SER A 121 28.04 0.63 1.84
N TRP A 122 26.91 0.41 1.18
CA TRP A 122 26.88 -0.40 -0.04
C TRP A 122 27.77 0.18 -1.15
N ALA A 123 27.78 1.50 -1.31
CA ALA A 123 28.65 2.16 -2.28
C ALA A 123 30.15 1.96 -1.99
N ASN A 124 30.58 2.04 -0.73
CA ASN A 124 31.99 1.81 -0.38
C ASN A 124 32.37 0.34 -0.56
N LEU A 125 31.48 -0.59 -0.18
CA LEU A 125 31.72 -2.01 -0.39
C LEU A 125 31.84 -2.34 -1.88
N GLN A 126 30.93 -1.84 -2.71
CA GLN A 126 30.99 -2.03 -4.16
C GLN A 126 32.26 -1.44 -4.75
N PHE A 127 32.64 -0.23 -4.33
CA PHE A 127 33.86 0.42 -4.80
C PHE A 127 35.11 -0.45 -4.52
N GLU A 128 35.27 -0.96 -3.31
CA GLU A 128 36.42 -1.81 -2.96
C GLU A 128 36.40 -3.17 -3.67
N LEU A 129 35.23 -3.81 -3.80
CA LEU A 129 35.11 -5.08 -4.53
C LEU A 129 35.43 -4.91 -6.04
N ASN A 130 34.99 -3.82 -6.65
CA ASN A 130 35.21 -3.57 -8.08
C ASN A 130 36.69 -3.44 -8.44
N ARG A 131 37.52 -2.91 -7.53
CA ARG A 131 38.98 -2.83 -7.70
C ARG A 131 39.64 -4.21 -7.83
N ASP A 132 38.96 -5.22 -7.30
CA ASP A 132 39.40 -6.59 -7.19
C ASP A 132 38.75 -7.52 -8.23
N GLY A 133 38.00 -6.95 -9.19
CA GLY A 133 37.26 -7.69 -10.23
C GLY A 133 36.01 -8.40 -9.71
N LEU A 134 35.50 -7.99 -8.55
CA LEU A 134 34.31 -8.54 -7.90
C LEU A 134 33.24 -7.45 -7.79
N ASP A 135 32.00 -7.84 -7.53
CA ASP A 135 30.89 -6.89 -7.40
C ASP A 135 29.83 -7.42 -6.44
N ILE A 136 28.97 -6.54 -5.95
CA ILE A 136 27.80 -6.88 -5.13
C ILE A 136 26.65 -7.39 -6.00
N ARG A 137 25.85 -8.31 -5.44
CA ARG A 137 24.69 -8.87 -6.15
C ARG A 137 23.47 -7.96 -6.13
N CYS A 138 23.14 -7.40 -4.97
CA CYS A 138 22.01 -6.50 -4.82
C CYS A 138 22.29 -5.41 -3.77
N TYR A 139 21.59 -4.28 -3.88
CA TYR A 139 21.70 -3.13 -2.97
C TYR A 139 20.45 -2.25 -3.01
N PRO A 140 20.16 -1.46 -1.96
CA PRO A 140 19.01 -0.57 -1.96
C PRO A 140 19.30 0.70 -2.75
N SER A 141 18.25 1.40 -3.21
CA SER A 141 18.38 2.72 -3.85
C SER A 141 19.03 3.79 -2.95
N SER A 142 19.06 3.57 -1.64
CA SER A 142 19.79 4.41 -0.67
C SER A 142 21.25 3.99 -0.46
N GLY A 143 21.79 3.10 -1.31
CA GLY A 143 23.10 2.44 -1.14
C GLY A 143 24.33 3.34 -0.99
N ILE A 144 24.23 4.61 -1.41
CA ILE A 144 25.28 5.62 -1.16
C ILE A 144 25.53 5.77 0.36
N SER A 145 24.47 5.78 1.16
CA SER A 145 24.55 5.97 2.62
C SER A 145 24.12 4.75 3.42
N ALA A 146 23.17 3.97 2.92
CA ALA A 146 22.69 2.78 3.60
C ALA A 146 23.84 1.77 3.80
N THR A 147 23.83 1.10 4.95
CA THR A 147 24.88 0.14 5.32
C THR A 147 24.41 -1.29 5.16
N VAL A 148 25.36 -2.22 5.03
CA VAL A 148 25.07 -3.65 4.84
C VAL A 148 24.24 -4.21 6.00
N GLY A 149 24.67 -3.97 7.24
CA GLY A 149 23.93 -4.43 8.43
C GLY A 149 22.61 -3.71 8.63
N GLY A 150 22.52 -2.44 8.23
CA GLY A 150 21.27 -1.67 8.28
C GLY A 150 20.20 -2.26 7.38
N TRP A 151 20.55 -2.60 6.13
CA TRP A 151 19.60 -3.20 5.19
C TRP A 151 19.26 -4.65 5.57
N ALA A 152 20.24 -5.45 6.01
CA ALA A 152 19.98 -6.81 6.50
C ALA A 152 19.05 -6.84 7.73
N ALA A 153 19.19 -5.87 8.65
CA ALA A 153 18.30 -5.76 9.80
C ALA A 153 16.90 -5.26 9.42
N GLN A 154 16.81 -4.35 8.45
CA GLN A 154 15.55 -3.77 7.97
C GLN A 154 14.74 -4.74 7.11
N GLY A 155 15.43 -5.51 6.26
CA GLY A 155 14.83 -6.34 5.23
C GLY A 155 14.51 -5.59 3.94
N GLY A 156 14.13 -6.38 2.93
CA GLY A 156 13.55 -5.90 1.69
C GLY A 156 14.33 -6.29 0.43
N ASP A 157 14.04 -5.56 -0.62
CA ASP A 157 14.51 -5.76 -2.00
C ASP A 157 14.96 -4.42 -2.60
N GLY A 158 15.65 -4.49 -3.73
CA GLY A 158 16.19 -3.31 -4.40
C GLY A 158 16.85 -3.63 -5.74
N ILE A 159 17.86 -2.85 -6.08
CA ILE A 159 18.61 -2.98 -7.33
C ILE A 159 19.35 -4.32 -7.32
N GLY A 160 19.25 -5.08 -8.41
CA GLY A 160 19.82 -6.43 -8.51
C GLY A 160 18.97 -7.55 -7.91
N SER A 161 17.92 -7.23 -7.14
CA SER A 161 17.09 -8.26 -6.50
C SER A 161 16.29 -9.11 -7.49
N LEU A 162 15.99 -8.59 -8.68
CA LEU A 162 15.35 -9.35 -9.76
C LEU A 162 16.16 -10.58 -10.17
N LYS A 163 17.48 -10.42 -10.33
CA LYS A 163 18.40 -11.50 -10.76
C LYS A 163 18.95 -12.30 -9.58
N TYR A 164 19.16 -11.69 -8.42
CA TYR A 164 19.88 -12.31 -7.29
C TYR A 164 19.10 -12.45 -5.98
N GLY A 165 17.82 -12.10 -5.96
CA GLY A 165 16.98 -12.18 -4.78
C GLY A 165 17.20 -11.04 -3.77
N THR A 166 16.50 -11.17 -2.65
CA THR A 166 16.47 -10.20 -1.55
C THR A 166 17.80 -10.18 -0.76
N ILE A 167 17.98 -9.18 0.09
CA ILE A 167 19.15 -9.15 0.99
C ILE A 167 19.24 -10.41 1.85
N ASN A 168 18.11 -10.93 2.34
CA ASN A 168 18.09 -12.10 3.23
C ASN A 168 18.60 -13.38 2.57
N GLU A 169 18.34 -13.54 1.27
CA GLU A 169 18.80 -14.68 0.47
C GLU A 169 20.30 -14.58 0.11
N ASN A 170 20.84 -13.36 0.21
CA ASN A 170 22.25 -13.06 -0.02
C ASN A 170 23.10 -13.12 1.26
N VAL A 171 22.50 -13.12 2.45
CA VAL A 171 23.23 -13.33 3.71
C VAL A 171 23.54 -14.81 3.92
N VAL A 172 24.81 -15.13 4.12
CA VAL A 172 25.31 -16.51 4.33
C VAL A 172 25.41 -16.85 5.81
N GLU A 173 25.96 -15.92 6.60
CA GLU A 173 26.11 -16.04 8.04
C GLU A 173 26.27 -14.66 8.68
N MET A 174 26.01 -14.57 9.98
CA MET A 174 26.18 -13.34 10.74
C MET A 174 26.66 -13.61 12.16
N GLU A 175 27.32 -12.61 12.73
CA GLU A 175 27.63 -12.53 14.15
C GLU A 175 26.66 -11.53 14.79
N VAL A 176 26.02 -11.93 15.89
CA VAL A 176 25.01 -11.12 16.58
C VAL A 176 25.30 -11.08 18.07
N VAL A 177 25.27 -9.89 18.65
CA VAL A 177 25.26 -9.71 20.10
C VAL A 177 23.83 -9.71 20.59
N LEU A 178 23.48 -10.74 21.36
CA LEU A 178 22.14 -10.91 21.91
C LEU A 178 21.91 -9.95 23.09
N PRO A 179 20.64 -9.65 23.43
CA PRO A 179 20.30 -8.77 24.55
C PRO A 179 20.80 -9.21 25.92
N ASN A 180 21.18 -10.48 26.08
CA ASN A 180 21.85 -11.02 27.27
C ASN A 180 23.38 -10.85 27.27
N GLY A 181 23.93 -10.14 26.29
CA GLY A 181 25.37 -9.90 26.12
C GLY A 181 26.11 -11.06 25.47
N LYS A 182 25.47 -12.19 25.14
CA LYS A 182 26.15 -13.30 24.46
C LYS A 182 26.38 -12.96 22.99
N ILE A 183 27.62 -13.14 22.53
CA ILE A 183 27.97 -13.07 21.11
C ILE A 183 27.73 -14.46 20.51
N ILE A 184 26.99 -14.52 19.41
CA ILE A 184 26.71 -15.77 18.69
C ILE A 184 27.06 -15.62 17.21
N LYS A 185 27.44 -16.74 16.59
CA LYS A 185 27.52 -16.88 15.13
C LYS A 185 26.33 -17.73 14.66
N THR A 186 25.64 -17.32 13.61
CA THR A 186 24.40 -17.99 13.15
C THR A 186 24.19 -17.85 11.65
N LYS A 187 23.46 -18.79 11.07
CA LYS A 187 22.95 -18.76 9.68
C LYS A 187 21.44 -18.56 9.62
N ASP A 188 20.80 -18.32 10.77
CA ASP A 188 19.35 -18.21 10.91
C ASP A 188 18.84 -16.82 10.49
N THR A 189 18.90 -16.55 9.18
CA THR A 189 18.48 -15.28 8.58
C THR A 189 17.00 -15.00 8.86
N ASP A 190 16.14 -16.02 8.82
CA ASP A 190 14.71 -15.91 9.16
C ASP A 190 14.46 -15.30 10.54
N LEU A 191 15.35 -15.54 11.50
CA LEU A 191 15.18 -15.06 12.86
C LEU A 191 15.74 -13.65 13.05
N PHE A 192 16.86 -13.31 12.42
CA PHE A 192 17.58 -12.06 12.70
C PHE A 192 17.40 -10.97 11.63
N CYS A 193 17.26 -11.35 10.36
CA CYS A 193 16.96 -10.40 9.29
C CYS A 193 15.51 -9.93 9.33
N ASP A 194 15.26 -8.73 8.80
CA ASP A 194 13.98 -7.99 8.85
C ASP A 194 13.47 -7.67 10.27
N THR A 195 14.22 -8.04 11.32
CA THR A 195 13.75 -7.87 12.71
C THR A 195 14.11 -6.53 13.32
N GLU A 196 14.74 -5.63 12.56
CA GLU A 196 15.06 -4.26 12.97
C GLU A 196 15.85 -4.20 14.29
N GLY A 197 16.65 -5.23 14.58
CA GLY A 197 17.45 -5.30 15.80
C GLY A 197 16.67 -5.54 17.09
N ILE A 198 15.42 -6.03 17.04
CA ILE A 198 14.68 -6.37 18.27
C ILE A 198 15.25 -7.60 18.98
N LEU A 199 16.03 -8.45 18.29
CA LEU A 199 16.59 -9.68 18.84
C LEU A 199 18.10 -9.61 19.13
N GLY A 200 18.76 -8.50 18.80
CA GLY A 200 20.20 -8.34 18.95
C GLY A 200 20.76 -7.32 17.97
N ILE A 201 22.07 -7.05 18.08
CA ILE A 201 22.81 -6.17 17.17
C ILE A 201 23.76 -7.03 16.34
N ILE A 202 23.65 -6.95 15.01
CA ILE A 202 24.55 -7.61 14.07
C ILE A 202 25.90 -6.89 14.12
N THR A 203 27.00 -7.64 14.26
CA THR A 203 28.38 -7.12 14.37
C THR A 203 29.30 -7.57 13.26
N LYS A 204 28.97 -8.67 12.57
CA LYS A 204 29.63 -9.10 11.33
C LYS A 204 28.59 -9.76 10.44
N ILE A 205 28.75 -9.63 9.14
CA ILE A 205 27.85 -10.22 8.16
C ILE A 205 28.63 -10.73 6.96
N ARG A 206 28.42 -12.00 6.60
CA ARG A 206 28.94 -12.59 5.38
C ARG A 206 27.84 -12.58 4.33
N ILE A 207 28.10 -11.96 3.18
CA ILE A 207 27.15 -11.89 2.07
C ILE A 207 27.75 -12.49 0.80
N LYS A 208 26.89 -12.96 -0.10
CA LYS A 208 27.27 -13.41 -1.43
C LYS A 208 27.66 -12.21 -2.31
N ILE A 209 28.69 -12.39 -3.11
CA ILE A 209 29.17 -11.46 -4.14
C ILE A 209 29.18 -12.15 -5.51
N LYS A 210 29.56 -11.42 -6.55
CA LYS A 210 29.70 -11.94 -7.91
C LYS A 210 31.01 -11.44 -8.52
N VAL A 211 31.36 -11.99 -9.69
CA VAL A 211 32.41 -11.43 -10.53
C VAL A 211 31.89 -10.13 -11.14
N LEU A 212 32.77 -9.14 -11.29
CA LEU A 212 32.42 -7.89 -11.99
C LEU A 212 32.18 -8.20 -13.47
N THR A 213 30.98 -7.89 -13.95
CA THR A 213 30.53 -8.12 -15.32
C THR A 213 30.19 -6.80 -15.99
N PRO A 214 30.37 -6.67 -17.32
CA PRO A 214 29.86 -5.54 -18.07
C PRO A 214 28.36 -5.35 -17.84
N MET A 215 27.91 -4.10 -17.82
CA MET A 215 26.51 -3.75 -17.64
C MET A 215 26.13 -2.66 -18.64
N LYS A 216 24.98 -2.84 -19.30
CA LYS A 216 24.36 -1.82 -20.14
C LYS A 216 22.95 -1.52 -19.65
N VAL A 217 22.53 -0.28 -19.86
CA VAL A 217 21.23 0.24 -19.43
C VAL A 217 20.51 0.80 -20.64
N ILE A 218 19.21 0.54 -20.72
CA ILE A 218 18.31 1.08 -21.74
C ILE A 218 17.10 1.70 -21.06
N VAL A 219 16.63 2.83 -21.60
CA VAL A 219 15.50 3.58 -21.07
C VAL A 219 14.45 3.74 -22.16
N SER A 220 13.20 3.48 -21.78
CA SER A 220 12.03 3.68 -22.64
C SER A 220 10.96 4.50 -21.91
N SER A 221 10.15 5.25 -22.65
CA SER A 221 8.95 5.92 -22.12
C SER A 221 7.69 5.50 -22.86
N PHE A 222 6.55 5.60 -22.18
CA PHE A 222 5.24 5.21 -22.68
C PHE A 222 4.21 6.27 -22.31
N GLU A 223 3.26 6.52 -23.21
CA GLU A 223 2.19 7.51 -23.00
C GLU A 223 1.25 7.07 -21.87
N GLU A 224 0.91 5.79 -21.80
CA GLU A 224 -0.01 5.24 -20.80
C GLU A 224 0.68 4.25 -19.86
N ASN A 225 0.33 4.29 -18.57
CA ASN A 225 0.89 3.41 -17.55
C ASN A 225 0.67 1.92 -17.85
N TYR A 226 -0.45 1.54 -18.48
CA TYR A 226 -0.70 0.14 -18.83
C TYR A 226 0.25 -0.37 -19.93
N GLN A 227 0.67 0.49 -20.88
CA GLN A 227 1.61 0.12 -21.93
C GLN A 227 3.00 -0.16 -21.34
N LEU A 228 3.39 0.67 -20.37
CA LEU A 228 4.60 0.45 -19.59
C LEU A 228 4.60 -0.92 -18.91
N VAL A 229 3.49 -1.31 -18.27
CA VAL A 229 3.43 -2.61 -17.58
C VAL A 229 3.46 -3.78 -18.57
N LEU A 230 2.72 -3.69 -19.68
CA LEU A 230 2.75 -4.72 -20.72
C LEU A 230 4.16 -4.90 -21.32
N ALA A 231 4.92 -3.82 -21.49
CA ALA A 231 6.31 -3.88 -21.91
C ALA A 231 7.18 -4.62 -20.88
N ILE A 232 7.02 -4.32 -19.58
CA ILE A 232 7.73 -5.03 -18.50
C ILE A 232 7.42 -6.53 -18.52
N GLU A 233 6.15 -6.91 -18.64
CA GLU A 233 5.73 -8.32 -18.69
C GLU A 233 6.34 -9.03 -19.90
N ASN A 234 6.31 -8.40 -21.07
CA ASN A 234 6.89 -8.94 -22.29
C ASN A 234 8.41 -9.14 -22.18
N ILE A 235 9.13 -8.18 -21.60
CA ILE A 235 10.58 -8.28 -21.34
C ILE A 235 10.88 -9.47 -20.41
N LEU A 236 10.09 -9.67 -19.35
CA LEU A 236 10.29 -10.77 -18.40
C LEU A 236 9.94 -12.15 -18.96
N GLU A 237 9.05 -12.20 -19.94
CA GLU A 237 8.58 -13.43 -20.59
C GLU A 237 9.52 -13.88 -21.71
N HIS A 238 9.99 -12.97 -22.56
CA HIS A 238 10.70 -13.30 -23.80
C HIS A 238 12.21 -13.08 -23.73
N GLY A 239 12.70 -12.20 -22.85
CA GLY A 239 14.11 -11.86 -22.78
C GLY A 239 14.89 -12.64 -21.71
N PRO A 240 16.23 -12.51 -21.70
CA PRO A 240 17.04 -12.89 -20.56
C PRO A 240 16.58 -12.12 -19.31
N LEU A 241 16.84 -12.68 -18.13
CA LEU A 241 16.42 -12.06 -16.87
C LEU A 241 17.24 -10.79 -16.60
N PRO A 242 16.63 -9.59 -16.56
CA PRO A 242 17.38 -8.36 -16.32
C PRO A 242 18.02 -8.34 -14.94
N TYR A 243 19.13 -7.61 -14.81
CA TYR A 243 19.71 -7.30 -13.50
C TYR A 243 18.72 -6.50 -12.65
N THR A 244 18.10 -5.48 -13.25
CA THR A 244 17.06 -4.70 -12.60
C THR A 244 16.12 -4.09 -13.65
N ILE A 245 14.84 -3.96 -13.29
CA ILE A 245 13.90 -3.09 -13.98
C ILE A 245 13.42 -2.08 -12.94
N LYS A 246 13.65 -0.79 -13.20
CA LYS A 246 13.05 0.31 -12.46
C LYS A 246 11.94 0.89 -13.33
N PHE A 247 10.83 1.29 -12.73
CA PHE A 247 9.80 2.04 -13.41
C PHE A 247 9.43 3.31 -12.64
N GLU A 248 8.97 4.32 -13.37
CA GLU A 248 8.45 5.57 -12.84
C GLU A 248 7.11 5.85 -13.50
N GLU A 249 6.06 6.10 -12.72
CA GLU A 249 4.78 6.49 -13.32
C GLU A 249 4.82 7.92 -13.87
N SER A 250 3.85 8.24 -14.72
CA SER A 250 3.74 9.54 -15.37
C SER A 250 3.69 10.74 -14.42
N LYS A 251 3.02 10.63 -13.26
CA LYS A 251 3.00 11.75 -12.30
C LYS A 251 4.37 11.96 -11.64
N TYR A 252 5.16 10.90 -11.47
CA TYR A 252 6.49 11.03 -10.88
C TYR A 252 7.48 11.64 -11.86
N THR A 253 7.43 11.25 -13.14
CA THR A 253 8.24 11.87 -14.20
C THR A 253 7.88 13.35 -14.37
N ASP A 254 6.60 13.74 -14.25
CA ASP A 254 6.17 15.14 -14.23
C ASP A 254 6.76 15.92 -13.04
N LEU A 255 6.89 15.29 -11.86
CA LEU A 255 7.55 15.90 -10.70
C LEU A 255 9.05 16.11 -10.96
N LYS A 256 9.74 15.15 -11.59
CA LYS A 256 11.15 15.29 -12.01
C LYS A 256 11.31 16.43 -13.00
N LYS A 257 10.45 16.49 -14.03
CA LYS A 257 10.44 17.59 -15.00
C LYS A 257 10.32 18.96 -14.34
N ALA A 258 9.45 19.07 -13.33
CA ALA A 258 9.17 20.33 -12.65
C ALA A 258 10.32 20.88 -11.79
N ILE A 259 11.38 20.08 -11.56
CA ILE A 259 12.61 20.47 -10.85
C ILE A 259 13.86 20.34 -11.72
N TRP A 260 13.69 20.13 -13.03
CA TRP A 260 14.79 19.94 -13.95
C TRP A 260 15.63 21.23 -14.07
N GLU A 261 16.92 21.10 -13.79
CA GLU A 261 17.91 22.18 -13.82
C GLU A 261 19.05 21.88 -14.81
N GLY A 262 18.90 20.86 -15.66
CA GLY A 262 19.92 20.46 -16.63
C GLY A 262 20.02 21.39 -17.82
N ASP A 263 21.21 21.48 -18.42
CA ASP A 263 21.49 22.32 -19.59
C ASP A 263 20.71 21.88 -20.85
N LYS A 264 20.38 20.59 -20.93
CA LYS A 264 19.55 20.01 -22.00
C LYS A 264 18.07 20.01 -21.60
N PRO A 265 17.12 20.03 -22.56
CA PRO A 265 15.71 19.82 -22.26
C PRO A 265 15.48 18.49 -21.53
N PHE A 266 14.49 18.47 -20.63
CA PHE A 266 14.06 17.24 -19.98
C PHE A 266 13.66 16.20 -21.05
N PRO A 267 14.21 14.97 -21.02
CA PRO A 267 14.13 14.03 -22.15
C PRO A 267 12.74 13.44 -22.38
N PHE A 268 11.92 13.35 -21.33
CA PHE A 268 10.61 12.69 -21.41
C PHE A 268 9.46 13.69 -21.68
N PRO A 269 8.47 13.32 -22.51
CA PRO A 269 7.23 14.09 -22.62
C PRO A 269 6.47 14.17 -21.29
N VAL A 270 5.56 15.14 -21.18
CA VAL A 270 4.68 15.25 -20.01
C VAL A 270 3.73 14.06 -20.00
N HIS A 271 3.38 13.56 -18.82
CA HIS A 271 2.46 12.44 -18.62
C HIS A 271 2.94 11.09 -19.16
N HIS A 272 4.23 10.91 -19.43
CA HIS A 272 4.78 9.61 -19.82
C HIS A 272 5.35 8.85 -18.62
N GLY A 273 5.04 7.56 -18.50
CA GLY A 273 5.76 6.65 -17.61
C GLY A 273 7.10 6.23 -18.23
N THR A 274 8.09 5.88 -17.42
CA THR A 274 9.40 5.42 -17.90
C THR A 274 9.78 4.07 -17.29
N ILE A 275 10.52 3.27 -18.07
CA ILE A 275 11.23 2.09 -17.58
C ILE A 275 12.71 2.25 -17.85
N MET A 276 13.51 1.81 -16.89
CA MET A 276 14.96 1.67 -17.02
C MET A 276 15.29 0.20 -16.77
N VAL A 277 15.88 -0.45 -17.77
CA VAL A 277 16.25 -1.86 -17.72
C VAL A 277 17.76 -1.96 -17.77
N ALA A 278 18.36 -2.67 -16.82
CA ALA A 278 19.79 -2.96 -16.82
C ALA A 278 20.03 -4.45 -17.06
N TYR A 279 20.93 -4.74 -18.00
CA TYR A 279 21.44 -6.07 -18.28
C TYR A 279 22.90 -6.15 -17.92
N GLU A 280 23.30 -7.27 -17.34
CA GLU A 280 24.69 -7.62 -17.09
C GLU A 280 24.93 -9.09 -17.44
N GLY A 281 26.13 -9.38 -17.92
CA GLY A 281 26.50 -10.71 -18.39
C GLY A 281 27.57 -10.64 -19.46
N ASP A 282 27.60 -11.64 -20.34
CA ASP A 282 28.37 -11.59 -21.57
C ASP A 282 27.72 -10.68 -22.61
N GLU A 283 28.48 -10.33 -23.65
CA GLU A 283 28.03 -9.42 -24.71
C GLU A 283 26.80 -9.93 -25.46
N GLY A 284 26.65 -11.26 -25.59
CA GLY A 284 25.48 -11.88 -26.23
C GLY A 284 24.21 -11.73 -25.39
N GLU A 285 24.27 -12.10 -24.09
CA GLU A 285 23.14 -11.93 -23.16
C GLU A 285 22.69 -10.45 -23.07
N ILE A 286 23.66 -9.53 -23.07
CA ILE A 286 23.37 -8.10 -23.04
C ILE A 286 22.67 -7.66 -24.32
N GLU A 287 23.19 -7.99 -25.50
CA GLU A 287 22.59 -7.53 -26.75
C GLU A 287 21.20 -8.15 -27.00
N GLU A 288 21.01 -9.43 -26.67
CA GLU A 288 19.70 -10.10 -26.69
C GLU A 288 18.70 -9.39 -25.76
N GLY A 289 19.13 -9.04 -24.55
CA GLY A 289 18.31 -8.30 -23.60
C GLY A 289 17.94 -6.89 -24.08
N LEU A 290 18.91 -6.16 -24.64
CA LEU A 290 18.67 -4.83 -25.19
C LEU A 290 17.70 -4.88 -26.39
N GLU A 291 17.85 -5.86 -27.27
CA GLU A 291 16.94 -6.03 -28.41
C GLU A 291 15.53 -6.38 -27.96
N THR A 292 15.39 -7.27 -26.97
CA THR A 292 14.09 -7.58 -26.37
C THR A 292 13.40 -6.32 -25.84
N VAL A 293 14.14 -5.41 -25.19
CA VAL A 293 13.56 -4.15 -24.71
C VAL A 293 13.13 -3.24 -25.87
N ARG A 294 13.90 -3.17 -26.96
CA ARG A 294 13.54 -2.39 -28.15
C ARG A 294 12.26 -2.93 -28.79
N GLU A 295 12.19 -4.24 -29.00
CA GLU A 295 11.02 -4.92 -29.56
C GLU A 295 9.77 -4.72 -28.69
N ALA A 296 9.89 -4.91 -27.37
CA ALA A 296 8.80 -4.67 -26.43
C ALA A 296 8.36 -3.19 -26.44
N THR A 297 9.32 -2.27 -26.50
CA THR A 297 9.03 -0.83 -26.55
C THR A 297 8.27 -0.49 -27.84
N GLU A 298 8.70 -0.98 -29.00
CA GLU A 298 8.01 -0.76 -30.28
C GLU A 298 6.60 -1.37 -30.27
N MET A 299 6.47 -2.63 -29.81
CA MET A 299 5.20 -3.35 -29.74
C MET A 299 4.13 -2.58 -28.95
N TYR A 300 4.53 -1.94 -27.85
CA TYR A 300 3.63 -1.17 -26.99
C TYR A 300 3.67 0.33 -27.24
N ARG A 301 4.20 0.78 -28.39
CA ARG A 301 4.23 2.18 -28.85
C ARG A 301 4.99 3.13 -27.91
N GLY A 302 6.01 2.63 -27.24
CA GLY A 302 6.92 3.45 -26.46
C GLY A 302 8.02 4.09 -27.33
N VAL A 303 8.87 4.87 -26.68
CA VAL A 303 10.04 5.51 -27.28
C VAL A 303 11.29 5.06 -26.53
N VAL A 304 12.27 4.52 -27.26
CA VAL A 304 13.61 4.20 -26.73
C VAL A 304 14.47 5.46 -26.80
N TYR A 305 15.25 5.71 -25.76
CA TYR A 305 16.16 6.86 -25.67
C TYR A 305 17.62 6.48 -25.89
N ASP A 306 18.45 7.48 -26.16
CA ASP A 306 19.89 7.31 -26.35
C ASP A 306 20.64 6.96 -25.05
N ASP A 307 21.91 6.56 -25.21
CA ASP A 307 22.77 6.15 -24.12
C ASP A 307 23.01 7.27 -23.09
N GLU A 308 22.95 8.55 -23.51
CA GLU A 308 23.15 9.67 -22.58
C GLU A 308 21.99 9.78 -21.59
N VAL A 309 20.75 9.63 -22.07
CA VAL A 309 19.57 9.57 -21.20
C VAL A 309 19.62 8.33 -20.30
N ALA A 310 20.05 7.18 -20.85
CA ALA A 310 20.17 5.95 -20.08
C ALA A 310 21.21 6.05 -18.96
N GLU A 311 22.39 6.62 -19.23
CA GLU A 311 23.42 6.88 -18.23
C GLU A 311 22.95 7.88 -17.17
N HIS A 312 22.23 8.92 -17.58
CA HIS A 312 21.65 9.89 -16.65
C HIS A 312 20.69 9.22 -15.67
N GLU A 313 19.72 8.45 -16.16
CA GLU A 313 18.74 7.74 -15.33
C GLU A 313 19.42 6.67 -14.46
N TRP A 314 20.43 5.98 -14.98
CA TRP A 314 21.23 5.05 -14.20
C TRP A 314 21.90 5.77 -13.05
N HIS A 315 22.54 6.91 -13.27
CA HIS A 315 23.13 7.70 -12.19
C HIS A 315 22.08 8.22 -11.20
N ASP A 316 20.91 8.67 -11.69
CA ASP A 316 19.84 9.24 -10.89
C ASP A 316 19.09 8.20 -10.03
N ARG A 317 19.29 6.90 -10.27
CA ARG A 317 18.69 5.80 -9.50
C ARG A 317 18.87 5.91 -7.97
N TYR A 318 19.95 6.55 -7.52
CA TYR A 318 20.23 6.76 -6.09
C TYR A 318 19.52 7.98 -5.48
N TYR A 319 18.88 8.81 -6.29
CA TYR A 319 18.37 10.11 -5.88
C TYR A 319 16.86 10.32 -6.11
N PRO A 320 16.00 9.32 -5.86
CA PRO A 320 14.57 9.49 -6.14
C PRO A 320 13.92 10.62 -5.31
N MET A 321 14.46 10.91 -4.12
CA MET A 321 13.94 11.97 -3.25
C MET A 321 14.30 13.40 -3.70
N LYS A 322 15.03 13.60 -4.82
CA LYS A 322 15.37 14.94 -5.37
C LYS A 322 14.12 15.80 -5.62
N ILE A 323 12.97 15.18 -5.91
CA ILE A 323 11.68 15.85 -6.07
C ILE A 323 11.27 16.71 -4.85
N LYS A 324 11.87 16.47 -3.68
CA LYS A 324 11.74 17.34 -2.50
C LYS A 324 12.14 18.80 -2.78
N LYS A 325 12.97 19.10 -3.80
CA LYS A 325 13.22 20.49 -4.22
C LYS A 325 11.93 21.26 -4.55
N LYS A 326 10.85 20.58 -4.95
CA LYS A 326 9.56 21.20 -5.28
C LYS A 326 8.65 21.48 -4.08
N GLY A 327 8.93 20.92 -2.91
CA GLY A 327 8.07 21.04 -1.73
C GLY A 327 8.85 20.92 -0.41
N PRO A 328 8.52 21.70 0.62
CA PRO A 328 9.33 21.77 1.84
C PRO A 328 9.45 20.43 2.59
N THR A 329 8.48 19.52 2.44
CA THR A 329 8.47 18.21 3.09
C THR A 329 8.11 17.11 2.10
N LEU A 330 8.78 15.97 2.20
CA LEU A 330 8.46 14.76 1.45
C LEU A 330 7.90 13.71 2.42
N VAL A 331 6.66 13.30 2.18
CA VAL A 331 6.03 12.17 2.88
C VAL A 331 6.13 10.98 1.94
N VAL A 332 6.54 9.82 2.46
CA VAL A 332 6.79 8.63 1.63
C VAL A 332 6.10 7.42 2.24
N GLY A 333 5.56 6.55 1.38
CA GLY A 333 5.13 5.21 1.74
C GLY A 333 5.68 4.21 0.75
N GLN A 334 5.96 2.98 1.18
CA GLN A 334 6.41 1.91 0.30
C GLN A 334 5.53 0.68 0.52
N ALA A 335 5.23 -0.02 -0.57
CA ALA A 335 4.42 -1.21 -0.57
C ALA A 335 4.98 -2.25 -1.54
N PHE A 336 4.69 -3.50 -1.26
CA PHE A 336 4.92 -4.61 -2.18
C PHE A 336 3.57 -5.06 -2.76
N ALA A 337 3.55 -5.46 -4.03
CA ALA A 337 2.38 -6.05 -4.66
C ALA A 337 2.75 -7.13 -5.70
N PRO A 338 1.81 -8.01 -6.07
CA PRO A 338 1.93 -8.84 -7.27
C PRO A 338 2.06 -7.95 -8.52
N LEU A 339 2.98 -8.30 -9.42
CA LEU A 339 3.26 -7.55 -10.64
C LEU A 339 2.02 -7.46 -11.55
N GLU A 340 1.25 -8.55 -11.66
CA GLU A 340 -0.01 -8.62 -12.44
C GLU A 340 -1.03 -7.53 -12.05
N ASN A 341 -0.97 -7.04 -10.81
CA ASN A 341 -1.89 -6.02 -10.31
C ASN A 341 -1.32 -4.60 -10.38
N LEU A 342 -0.08 -4.43 -10.85
CA LEU A 342 0.55 -3.11 -10.98
C LEU A 342 -0.31 -2.13 -11.82
N PRO A 343 -0.94 -2.50 -12.95
CA PRO A 343 -1.76 -1.57 -13.72
C PRO A 343 -2.92 -1.00 -12.89
N ALA A 344 -3.67 -1.88 -12.20
CA ALA A 344 -4.79 -1.47 -11.37
C ALA A 344 -4.37 -0.60 -10.18
N ILE A 345 -3.17 -0.85 -9.62
CA ILE A 345 -2.60 -0.04 -8.54
C ILE A 345 -2.25 1.36 -9.04
N LEU A 346 -1.64 1.48 -10.21
CA LEU A 346 -1.31 2.77 -10.81
C LEU A 346 -2.57 3.57 -11.14
N ASP A 347 -3.59 2.93 -11.72
CA ASP A 347 -4.89 3.56 -12.01
C ASP A 347 -5.59 4.07 -10.74
N ASP A 348 -5.69 3.22 -9.71
CA ASP A 348 -6.27 3.60 -8.41
C ASP A 348 -5.48 4.75 -7.76
N PHE A 349 -4.15 4.72 -7.86
CA PHE A 349 -3.31 5.79 -7.31
C PHE A 349 -3.55 7.10 -8.04
N GLN A 350 -3.57 7.09 -9.38
CA GLN A 350 -3.86 8.28 -10.16
C GLN A 350 -5.25 8.83 -9.87
N PHE A 351 -6.26 7.96 -9.75
CA PHE A 351 -7.63 8.36 -9.42
C PHE A 351 -7.73 8.96 -8.01
N GLU A 352 -7.24 8.26 -6.99
CA GLU A 352 -7.33 8.71 -5.59
C GLU A 352 -6.45 9.94 -5.30
N GLN A 353 -5.31 10.06 -5.99
CA GLN A 353 -4.33 11.13 -5.80
C GLN A 353 -4.32 12.14 -6.95
N ALA A 354 -5.38 12.23 -7.76
CA ALA A 354 -5.45 13.13 -8.92
C ALA A 354 -5.15 14.60 -8.57
N SER A 355 -5.58 15.07 -7.39
CA SER A 355 -5.37 16.44 -6.92
C SER A 355 -4.10 16.66 -6.09
N ALA A 356 -3.37 15.58 -5.78
CA ALA A 356 -2.16 15.64 -4.96
C ALA A 356 -0.89 15.71 -5.82
N LYS A 357 0.11 16.45 -5.32
CA LYS A 357 1.47 16.44 -5.85
C LYS A 357 2.17 15.17 -5.38
N ALA A 358 1.82 14.06 -6.00
CA ALA A 358 2.26 12.74 -5.62
C ALA A 358 2.55 11.89 -6.86
N GLY A 359 3.51 11.00 -6.74
CA GLY A 359 3.94 10.08 -7.79
C GLY A 359 4.50 8.79 -7.22
N ILE A 360 4.58 7.75 -8.04
CA ILE A 360 5.18 6.45 -7.72
C ILE A 360 6.44 6.21 -8.55
N ASP A 361 7.49 5.73 -7.90
CA ASP A 361 8.55 4.95 -8.55
C ASP A 361 8.62 3.54 -7.95
N GLY A 362 9.30 2.62 -8.62
CA GLY A 362 9.42 1.27 -8.11
C GLY A 362 10.42 0.41 -8.84
N TYR A 363 10.62 -0.78 -8.29
CA TYR A 363 11.50 -1.81 -8.83
C TYR A 363 10.73 -3.11 -8.98
N ILE A 364 10.98 -3.80 -10.09
CA ILE A 364 10.56 -5.18 -10.28
C ILE A 364 11.56 -6.07 -9.54
N ASN A 365 11.07 -6.88 -8.60
CA ASN A 365 11.92 -7.61 -7.66
C ASN A 365 11.97 -9.11 -7.93
N SER A 366 10.97 -9.61 -8.64
CA SER A 366 10.89 -10.98 -9.13
C SER A 366 10.03 -10.99 -10.38
N LYS A 367 9.91 -12.14 -11.05
CA LYS A 367 9.00 -12.30 -12.19
C LYS A 367 7.52 -12.05 -11.85
N THR A 368 7.17 -12.01 -10.57
CA THR A 368 5.78 -11.90 -10.10
C THR A 368 5.54 -10.78 -9.08
N GLY A 369 6.58 -10.04 -8.70
CA GLY A 369 6.53 -9.13 -7.56
C GLY A 369 7.18 -7.78 -7.84
N VAL A 370 6.56 -6.73 -7.32
CA VAL A 370 6.98 -5.34 -7.48
C VAL A 370 6.98 -4.63 -6.13
N THR A 371 8.01 -3.82 -5.89
CA THR A 371 8.06 -2.87 -4.78
C THR A 371 7.90 -1.45 -5.32
N MET A 372 7.04 -0.69 -4.67
CA MET A 372 6.62 0.65 -5.10
C MET A 372 6.80 1.63 -3.97
N MET A 373 7.34 2.80 -4.26
CA MET A 373 7.47 3.91 -3.35
C MET A 373 6.58 5.07 -3.84
N GLY A 374 5.58 5.42 -3.04
CA GLY A 374 4.71 6.56 -3.27
C GLY A 374 5.24 7.78 -2.53
N TYR A 375 5.48 8.86 -3.28
CA TYR A 375 5.96 10.15 -2.78
C TYR A 375 4.83 11.17 -2.76
N TYR A 376 4.75 11.95 -1.69
CA TYR A 376 3.74 13.00 -1.50
C TYR A 376 4.43 14.28 -1.05
N LEU A 377 4.34 15.34 -1.86
CA LEU A 377 4.92 16.64 -1.54
C LEU A 377 3.98 17.43 -0.63
N GLU A 378 4.44 17.71 0.58
CA GLU A 378 3.66 18.33 1.65
C GLU A 378 4.45 19.44 2.35
N ASP A 379 3.84 20.09 3.35
CA ASP A 379 4.47 21.12 4.16
C ASP A 379 4.24 20.89 5.66
N GLU A 380 5.30 20.46 6.36
CA GLU A 380 5.27 20.16 7.79
C GLU A 380 4.97 21.36 8.69
N ARG A 381 5.11 22.58 8.17
CA ARG A 381 4.81 23.81 8.91
C ARG A 381 3.30 24.07 9.00
N ARG A 382 2.49 23.37 8.20
CA ARG A 382 1.02 23.49 8.24
C ARG A 382 0.47 22.89 9.52
N ARG A 383 -0.52 23.57 10.09
CA ARG A 383 -1.19 23.19 11.36
C ARG A 383 -1.75 21.75 11.34
N PHE A 384 -2.14 21.25 10.17
CA PHE A 384 -2.72 19.92 9.98
C PHE A 384 -1.78 18.91 9.28
N PHE A 385 -0.45 19.09 9.38
CA PHE A 385 0.52 18.16 8.76
C PHE A 385 0.30 16.69 9.13
N LEU A 386 -0.21 16.38 10.33
CA LEU A 386 -0.53 15.01 10.73
C LEU A 386 -1.52 14.31 9.77
N LEU A 387 -2.42 15.07 9.12
CA LEU A 387 -3.33 14.54 8.10
C LEU A 387 -2.61 14.27 6.78
N SER A 388 -1.80 15.23 6.34
CA SER A 388 -0.91 15.09 5.18
C SER A 388 0.03 13.90 5.33
N TRP A 389 0.66 13.74 6.49
CA TRP A 389 1.51 12.60 6.83
C TRP A 389 0.76 11.28 6.72
N SER A 390 -0.55 11.27 7.00
CA SER A 390 -1.36 10.06 6.86
C SER A 390 -1.59 9.60 5.41
N GLN A 391 -1.20 10.41 4.41
CA GLN A 391 -1.17 10.01 3.01
C GLN A 391 -0.07 8.99 2.71
N SER A 392 0.99 8.88 3.53
CA SER A 392 1.99 7.81 3.41
C SER A 392 1.36 6.41 3.44
N PHE A 393 0.22 6.26 4.11
CA PHE A 393 -0.52 5.01 4.18
C PHE A 393 -1.37 4.72 2.93
N THR A 394 -1.53 5.67 1.99
CA THR A 394 -2.41 5.52 0.82
C THR A 394 -1.89 4.46 -0.12
N ILE A 395 -0.63 4.56 -0.56
CA ILE A 395 0.00 3.57 -1.46
C ILE A 395 -0.10 2.15 -0.91
N PHE A 396 0.12 2.01 0.39
CA PHE A 396 -0.05 0.74 1.09
C PHE A 396 -1.50 0.23 1.05
N LYS A 397 -2.50 1.08 1.31
CA LYS A 397 -3.91 0.68 1.26
C LYS A 397 -4.33 0.26 -0.15
N ILE A 398 -3.85 0.97 -1.17
CA ILE A 398 -4.10 0.62 -2.57
C ILE A 398 -3.48 -0.74 -2.85
N ALA A 399 -2.19 -0.93 -2.56
CA ALA A 399 -1.52 -2.21 -2.72
C ALA A 399 -2.25 -3.36 -2.02
N GLN A 400 -2.75 -3.16 -0.78
CA GLN A 400 -3.51 -4.20 -0.06
C GLN A 400 -4.81 -4.63 -0.75
N ARG A 401 -5.54 -3.70 -1.42
CA ARG A 401 -6.74 -4.07 -2.18
C ARG A 401 -6.42 -5.00 -3.34
N HIS A 402 -5.18 -4.92 -3.82
CA HIS A 402 -4.64 -5.63 -4.96
C HIS A 402 -3.68 -6.77 -4.55
N GLY A 403 -3.89 -7.34 -3.36
CA GLY A 403 -3.13 -8.51 -2.88
C GLY A 403 -1.73 -8.20 -2.33
N GLY A 404 -1.36 -6.93 -2.22
CA GLY A 404 -0.08 -6.47 -1.69
C GLY A 404 -0.01 -6.34 -0.16
N HIS A 405 1.16 -5.93 0.33
CA HIS A 405 1.43 -5.73 1.75
C HIS A 405 2.46 -4.62 2.01
N VAL A 406 2.69 -4.29 3.28
CA VAL A 406 3.73 -3.33 3.68
C VAL A 406 5.12 -3.83 3.30
N HIS A 407 6.02 -2.94 2.88
CA HIS A 407 7.40 -3.31 2.59
C HIS A 407 8.21 -3.64 3.85
N SER A 408 7.87 -3.04 5.00
CA SER A 408 8.46 -3.37 6.29
C SER A 408 7.51 -2.98 7.43
N THR A 409 7.76 -3.49 8.63
CA THR A 409 6.88 -3.27 9.78
C THR A 409 7.18 -1.97 10.52
N GLY A 410 8.40 -1.75 10.97
CA GLY A 410 8.75 -0.55 11.71
C GLY A 410 7.97 -0.37 13.01
N ILE A 411 7.89 0.90 13.42
CA ILE A 411 6.93 1.36 14.43
C ILE A 411 5.55 1.58 13.79
N TRP A 412 5.52 2.06 12.55
CA TRP A 412 4.29 2.54 11.90
C TRP A 412 3.36 1.41 11.46
N PHE A 413 3.91 0.26 11.10
CA PHE A 413 3.19 -0.88 10.53
C PHE A 413 3.32 -2.16 11.36
N ALA A 414 3.64 -2.05 12.65
CA ALA A 414 3.71 -3.20 13.56
C ALA A 414 2.41 -4.02 13.60
N ASN A 415 1.24 -3.40 13.40
CA ASN A 415 -0.05 -4.09 13.30
C ASN A 415 -0.15 -5.05 12.10
N TYR A 416 0.70 -4.87 11.09
CA TYR A 416 0.76 -5.70 9.88
C TYR A 416 1.86 -6.75 9.93
N ALA A 417 2.55 -6.91 11.06
CA ALA A 417 3.61 -7.90 11.21
C ALA A 417 3.15 -9.34 10.89
N ASN A 418 1.89 -9.69 11.18
CA ASN A 418 1.37 -11.01 10.83
C ASN A 418 1.20 -11.20 9.32
N GLN A 419 0.84 -10.15 8.59
CA GLN A 419 0.75 -10.18 7.13
C GLN A 419 2.16 -10.27 6.52
N TYR A 420 3.12 -9.51 7.04
CA TYR A 420 4.48 -9.45 6.53
C TYR A 420 5.30 -10.72 6.80
N PHE A 421 5.34 -11.18 8.06
CA PHE A 421 6.16 -12.34 8.45
C PHE A 421 5.43 -13.68 8.27
N GLY A 422 4.10 -13.67 8.21
CA GLY A 422 3.29 -14.89 8.39
C GLY A 422 3.26 -15.40 9.83
N LYS A 423 2.25 -16.21 10.15
CA LYS A 423 1.97 -16.68 11.52
C LYS A 423 3.13 -17.47 12.15
N GLN A 424 3.78 -18.32 11.36
CA GLN A 424 4.82 -19.24 11.85
C GLN A 424 6.11 -18.47 12.21
N ARG A 425 6.65 -17.69 11.27
CA ARG A 425 7.86 -16.89 11.49
C ARG A 425 7.66 -15.85 12.59
N LEU A 426 6.52 -15.15 12.62
CA LEU A 426 6.21 -14.18 13.67
C LEU A 426 6.15 -14.81 15.08
N SER A 427 5.60 -16.02 15.19
CA SER A 427 5.54 -16.75 16.46
C SER A 427 6.93 -17.14 16.96
N ARG A 428 7.81 -17.56 16.06
CA ARG A 428 9.23 -17.85 16.35
C ARG A 428 9.98 -16.59 16.81
N ILE A 429 9.80 -15.47 16.11
CA ILE A 429 10.38 -14.16 16.50
C ILE A 429 9.87 -13.75 17.89
N ARG A 430 8.58 -13.91 18.19
CA ARG A 430 8.00 -13.59 19.50
C ARG A 430 8.61 -14.46 20.61
N ALA A 431 8.73 -15.77 20.38
CA ALA A 431 9.34 -16.68 21.34
C ALA A 431 10.81 -16.32 21.61
N ALA A 432 11.58 -15.99 20.57
CA ALA A 432 12.95 -15.54 20.71
C ALA A 432 13.05 -14.21 21.46
N LYS A 433 12.16 -13.25 21.18
CA LYS A 433 12.09 -11.96 21.88
C LYS A 433 11.87 -12.16 23.38
N LEU A 434 10.92 -13.00 23.76
CA LEU A 434 10.63 -13.33 25.17
C LEU A 434 11.80 -14.07 25.84
N LYS A 435 12.54 -14.89 25.09
CA LYS A 435 13.70 -15.63 25.60
C LYS A 435 14.90 -14.73 25.83
N PHE A 436 15.25 -13.88 24.85
CA PHE A 436 16.48 -13.10 24.87
C PHE A 436 16.32 -11.74 25.56
N ASP A 437 15.14 -11.13 25.50
CA ASP A 437 14.91 -9.75 25.96
C ASP A 437 13.63 -9.60 26.78
N LYS A 438 13.62 -10.23 27.96
CA LYS A 438 12.50 -10.16 28.91
C LYS A 438 12.17 -8.73 29.37
N ASN A 439 13.13 -7.81 29.31
CA ASN A 439 12.98 -6.43 29.81
C ASN A 439 12.64 -5.43 28.69
N GLU A 440 12.44 -5.89 27.44
CA GLU A 440 12.22 -5.05 26.26
C GLU A 440 13.27 -3.94 26.09
N ILE A 441 14.56 -4.25 26.31
CA ILE A 441 15.64 -3.27 26.13
C ILE A 441 16.13 -3.19 24.67
N SER A 442 16.00 -4.24 23.86
CA SER A 442 16.48 -4.29 22.48
C SER A 442 15.43 -3.74 21.53
N ASN A 443 15.67 -2.55 21.00
CA ASN A 443 14.82 -1.79 20.09
C ASN A 443 13.30 -1.91 20.38
N PRO A 444 12.82 -1.43 21.55
CA PRO A 444 11.42 -1.62 21.92
C PRO A 444 10.44 -0.90 21.00
N GLY A 445 9.27 -1.51 20.83
CA GLY A 445 8.13 -0.93 20.12
C GLY A 445 8.16 -1.11 18.59
N LYS A 446 9.00 -2.03 18.08
CA LYS A 446 9.02 -2.44 16.67
C LYS A 446 8.43 -3.84 16.56
N ILE A 447 7.78 -4.15 15.44
CA ILE A 447 7.12 -5.44 15.13
C ILE A 447 5.92 -5.80 16.04
N PHE A 448 6.00 -5.59 17.35
CA PHE A 448 4.98 -5.97 18.34
C PHE A 448 4.24 -4.77 18.99
N ALA A 449 4.26 -3.59 18.37
CA ALA A 449 3.61 -2.38 18.90
C ALA A 449 2.15 -2.21 18.45
N TYR A 450 1.21 -2.85 19.17
CA TYR A 450 -0.20 -2.95 18.75
C TYR A 450 -1.05 -1.67 18.90
N TRP A 451 -0.66 -0.73 19.76
CA TRP A 451 -1.56 0.34 20.19
C TRP A 451 -1.40 1.66 19.42
N LEU A 452 -0.17 1.99 18.98
CA LEU A 452 0.12 3.30 18.36
C LEU A 452 -0.51 3.46 16.97
N PRO A 453 -0.44 2.48 16.05
CA PRO A 453 -1.08 2.60 14.75
C PRO A 453 -2.62 2.64 14.85
N THR A 454 -3.19 1.98 15.87
CA THR A 454 -4.65 1.97 16.14
C THR A 454 -5.16 3.34 16.58
N ILE A 455 -4.43 4.03 17.48
CA ILE A 455 -4.77 5.39 17.91
C ILE A 455 -4.64 6.39 16.74
N ILE A 456 -3.57 6.29 15.95
CA ILE A 456 -3.38 7.14 14.76
C ILE A 456 -4.49 6.89 13.74
N ARG A 457 -4.92 5.63 13.55
CA ARG A 457 -6.03 5.27 12.65
C ARG A 457 -7.34 5.90 13.08
N ILE A 458 -7.68 5.86 14.37
CA ILE A 458 -8.91 6.48 14.92
C ILE A 458 -8.82 8.02 14.81
N GLY A 459 -7.66 8.59 15.16
CA GLY A 459 -7.41 10.03 15.05
C GLY A 459 -7.50 10.55 13.62
N LYS A 460 -7.07 9.76 12.61
CA LYS A 460 -7.17 10.10 11.18
C LYS A 460 -8.62 10.33 10.75
N TYR A 461 -9.55 9.46 11.12
CA TYR A 461 -10.96 9.63 10.75
C TYR A 461 -11.55 10.88 11.40
N PHE A 462 -11.29 11.09 12.68
CA PHE A 462 -11.77 12.26 13.41
C PHE A 462 -11.20 13.58 12.84
N MET A 463 -9.90 13.64 12.56
CA MET A 463 -9.26 14.86 12.07
C MET A 463 -9.48 15.12 10.58
N TRP A 464 -9.61 14.08 9.73
CA TRP A 464 -9.95 14.23 8.31
C TRP A 464 -11.37 14.78 8.16
N ILE A 465 -12.32 14.27 8.96
CA ILE A 465 -13.68 14.81 9.06
C ILE A 465 -13.63 16.29 9.42
N MET A 466 -12.85 16.68 10.43
CA MET A 466 -12.70 18.08 10.84
C MET A 466 -12.05 18.96 9.76
N TYR A 467 -10.97 18.50 9.13
CA TYR A 467 -10.25 19.26 8.10
C TYR A 467 -11.10 19.48 6.84
N ASP A 468 -11.87 18.48 6.42
CA ASP A 468 -12.76 18.59 5.26
C ASP A 468 -14.02 19.43 5.59
N LEU A 469 -14.54 19.34 6.83
CA LEU A 469 -15.57 20.25 7.37
C LEU A 469 -15.13 21.72 7.33
N PHE A 470 -13.89 22.00 7.73
CA PHE A 470 -13.35 23.36 7.77
C PHE A 470 -12.98 23.92 6.39
N ARG A 471 -12.63 23.07 5.43
CA ARG A 471 -12.14 23.51 4.10
C ARG A 471 -13.24 23.59 3.03
N ASN A 472 -14.19 22.66 3.01
CA ASN A 472 -15.09 22.46 1.87
C ASN A 472 -16.58 22.60 2.20
N GLY A 473 -16.95 22.83 3.48
CA GLY A 473 -18.34 22.92 3.92
C GLY A 473 -19.15 21.63 3.69
N TRP A 474 -20.45 21.68 4.01
CA TRP A 474 -21.35 20.50 4.02
C TRP A 474 -21.62 19.85 2.64
N GLY A 475 -21.18 20.46 1.54
CA GLY A 475 -21.65 20.12 0.19
C GLY A 475 -21.13 18.80 -0.41
N ARG A 476 -19.95 18.32 -0.02
CA ARG A 476 -19.35 17.07 -0.58
C ARG A 476 -19.41 15.87 0.36
N ILE A 477 -19.45 16.11 1.67
CA ILE A 477 -19.36 15.06 2.70
C ILE A 477 -20.72 14.44 3.01
N ALA A 478 -21.83 15.18 2.86
CA ALA A 478 -23.15 14.70 3.21
C ALA A 478 -23.49 13.33 2.58
N PRO A 479 -23.26 13.04 1.29
CA PRO A 479 -23.62 11.75 0.69
C PRO A 479 -22.73 10.57 1.15
N ILE A 480 -21.43 10.83 1.36
CA ILE A 480 -20.45 9.81 1.74
C ILE A 480 -20.56 9.49 3.23
N LEU A 481 -20.74 10.51 4.06
CA LEU A 481 -20.99 10.36 5.49
C LEU A 481 -22.34 9.69 5.75
N LEU A 482 -23.39 10.04 4.99
CA LEU A 482 -24.66 9.31 5.03
C LEU A 482 -24.44 7.86 4.63
N LYS A 483 -23.78 7.55 3.51
CA LYS A 483 -23.51 6.15 3.10
C LYS A 483 -22.74 5.36 4.16
N TRP A 484 -21.79 5.97 4.86
CA TRP A 484 -21.03 5.30 5.92
C TRP A 484 -21.86 5.12 7.20
N LEU A 485 -22.54 6.17 7.66
CA LEU A 485 -23.47 6.11 8.81
C LEU A 485 -24.58 5.08 8.57
N GLN A 486 -25.13 5.03 7.35
CA GLN A 486 -26.20 4.11 6.95
C GLN A 486 -25.79 2.63 7.04
N ASN A 487 -24.49 2.33 7.12
CA ASN A 487 -23.96 0.97 7.24
C ASN A 487 -23.61 0.56 8.68
N VAL A 488 -23.77 1.46 9.67
CA VAL A 488 -23.59 1.14 11.10
C VAL A 488 -24.81 0.34 11.59
N PRO A 489 -24.67 -0.80 12.31
CA PRO A 489 -25.76 -1.77 12.48
C PRO A 489 -27.10 -1.22 13.03
N PRO A 490 -27.12 -0.36 14.07
CA PRO A 490 -28.37 0.21 14.58
C PRO A 490 -29.04 1.16 13.56
N LEU A 491 -28.24 1.96 12.85
CA LEU A 491 -28.76 2.92 11.88
C LEU A 491 -29.22 2.20 10.59
N LYS A 492 -28.48 1.19 10.14
CA LYS A 492 -28.81 0.33 9.00
C LYS A 492 -30.18 -0.32 9.18
N TRP A 493 -30.47 -0.82 10.38
CA TRP A 493 -31.78 -1.37 10.71
C TRP A 493 -32.90 -0.32 10.63
N VAL A 494 -32.71 0.87 11.23
CA VAL A 494 -33.70 1.97 11.19
C VAL A 494 -33.98 2.45 9.76
N LEU A 495 -32.94 2.55 8.93
CA LEU A 495 -33.08 3.00 7.55
C LEU A 495 -33.80 1.97 6.68
N ARG A 496 -33.48 0.68 6.84
CA ARG A 496 -34.20 -0.41 6.16
C ARG A 496 -35.65 -0.48 6.62
N TRP A 497 -35.90 -0.26 7.92
CA TRP A 497 -37.25 -0.16 8.46
C TRP A 497 -38.02 1.02 7.85
N GLY A 498 -37.43 2.22 7.80
CA GLY A 498 -38.05 3.40 7.20
C GLY A 498 -38.35 3.23 5.71
N ARG A 499 -37.38 2.72 4.94
CA ARG A 499 -37.53 2.44 3.49
C ARG A 499 -38.61 1.39 3.23
N ALA A 500 -38.66 0.34 4.04
CA ALA A 500 -39.69 -0.69 3.88
C ALA A 500 -41.10 -0.15 4.15
N HIS A 501 -41.28 0.87 5.00
CA HIS A 501 -42.59 1.45 5.29
C HIS A 501 -42.92 2.68 4.43
N SER A 502 -42.07 3.04 3.46
CA SER A 502 -42.37 4.14 2.53
C SER A 502 -41.87 3.87 1.10
N PRO A 503 -42.37 2.83 0.39
CA PRO A 503 -42.08 2.63 -1.04
C PRO A 503 -43.06 3.45 -1.90
N TRP A 504 -42.53 4.14 -2.91
CA TRP A 504 -43.26 5.04 -3.82
C TRP A 504 -43.21 4.47 -5.24
N PRO A 505 -44.23 3.69 -5.63
CA PRO A 505 -44.25 3.07 -6.94
C PRO A 505 -44.64 4.02 -8.07
N MET A 506 -44.04 3.81 -9.24
CA MET A 506 -44.49 4.34 -10.52
C MET A 506 -44.82 3.21 -11.49
N GLN A 507 -45.78 3.46 -12.37
CA GLN A 507 -46.19 2.51 -13.39
C GLN A 507 -45.44 2.69 -14.72
N TYR A 508 -44.97 1.57 -15.27
CA TYR A 508 -44.63 1.39 -16.67
C TYR A 508 -45.48 0.24 -17.22
N GLY A 509 -46.81 0.44 -17.17
CA GLY A 509 -47.80 -0.56 -17.53
C GLY A 509 -48.10 -0.59 -19.03
N ILE A 510 -47.91 -1.74 -19.67
CA ILE A 510 -48.04 -1.94 -21.13
C ILE A 510 -49.11 -3.01 -21.47
N GLY A 511 -50.01 -3.34 -20.55
CA GLY A 511 -51.02 -4.39 -20.81
C GLY A 511 -52.10 -4.54 -19.74
N CYS A 512 -52.95 -5.56 -19.94
CA CYS A 512 -54.16 -5.78 -19.12
C CYS A 512 -53.89 -6.01 -17.63
N CYS A 513 -52.73 -6.56 -17.26
CA CYS A 513 -52.38 -6.80 -15.85
C CYS A 513 -52.33 -5.51 -15.02
N MET A 514 -52.12 -4.34 -15.64
CA MET A 514 -52.13 -3.06 -14.95
C MET A 514 -53.52 -2.70 -14.38
N VAL A 515 -54.61 -3.23 -14.95
CA VAL A 515 -55.98 -2.99 -14.45
C VAL A 515 -56.14 -3.55 -13.04
N ASP A 516 -55.61 -4.75 -12.77
CA ASP A 516 -55.62 -5.32 -11.42
C ASP A 516 -54.66 -4.62 -10.46
N GLY A 517 -53.55 -4.07 -10.97
CA GLY A 517 -52.71 -3.15 -10.20
C GLY A 517 -53.46 -1.87 -9.81
N ALA A 518 -54.23 -1.29 -10.74
CA ALA A 518 -55.10 -0.14 -10.50
C ALA A 518 -56.24 -0.46 -9.52
N ALA A 519 -56.80 -1.68 -9.58
CA ALA A 519 -57.77 -2.15 -8.60
C ALA A 519 -57.13 -2.36 -7.22
N GLY A 520 -55.87 -2.80 -7.16
CA GLY A 520 -55.10 -2.96 -5.93
C GLY A 520 -54.84 -1.64 -5.19
N ILE A 521 -54.67 -0.53 -5.91
CA ILE A 521 -54.51 0.83 -5.31
C ILE A 521 -55.85 1.49 -4.95
N ALA A 522 -56.99 0.91 -5.35
CA ALA A 522 -58.30 1.50 -5.09
C ALA A 522 -58.71 1.35 -3.60
N PRO A 523 -59.67 2.16 -3.10
CA PRO A 523 -60.07 2.19 -1.70
C PRO A 523 -60.50 0.83 -1.11
N ARG A 524 -60.94 -0.11 -1.95
CA ARG A 524 -61.35 -1.45 -1.53
C ARG A 524 -60.20 -2.26 -0.90
N TRP A 525 -58.98 -2.04 -1.37
CA TRP A 525 -57.80 -2.81 -0.97
C TRP A 525 -56.80 -1.99 -0.14
N ASP A 526 -57.02 -0.67 -0.03
CA ASP A 526 -56.31 0.26 0.85
C ASP A 526 -54.78 0.05 0.84
N PHE A 527 -54.21 0.17 -0.35
CA PHE A 527 -52.78 -0.01 -0.60
C PHE A 527 -51.90 0.95 0.23
N GLU A 528 -52.42 2.15 0.49
CA GLU A 528 -51.74 3.20 1.27
C GLU A 528 -51.49 2.79 2.72
N ARG A 529 -52.30 1.91 3.31
CA ARG A 529 -52.11 1.38 4.67
C ARG A 529 -50.74 0.70 4.86
N PHE A 530 -50.15 0.18 3.79
CA PHE A 530 -48.83 -0.43 3.82
C PHE A 530 -47.68 0.57 3.61
N GLY A 531 -47.99 1.87 3.60
CA GLY A 531 -47.02 2.96 3.42
C GLY A 531 -46.66 3.22 1.97
N MET A 532 -47.48 2.76 1.02
CA MET A 532 -47.20 2.85 -0.41
C MET A 532 -48.12 3.82 -1.11
N LEU A 533 -47.54 4.86 -1.73
CA LEU A 533 -48.30 5.90 -2.43
C LEU A 533 -47.84 5.97 -3.90
N PRO A 534 -48.71 5.65 -4.87
CA PRO A 534 -48.33 5.71 -6.27
C PRO A 534 -48.16 7.16 -6.74
N LEU A 535 -47.01 7.47 -7.35
CA LEU A 535 -46.74 8.75 -8.00
C LEU A 535 -46.38 8.56 -9.48
N PHE A 536 -46.56 9.62 -10.28
CA PHE A 536 -46.37 9.58 -11.73
C PHE A 536 -44.99 10.07 -12.21
N GLY A 537 -44.11 10.53 -11.32
CA GLY A 537 -42.82 11.13 -11.68
C GLY A 537 -41.62 10.22 -11.37
N PRO A 538 -40.77 9.84 -12.35
CA PRO A 538 -39.66 8.92 -12.11
C PRO A 538 -38.65 9.42 -11.08
N ARG A 539 -38.41 10.74 -11.01
CA ARG A 539 -37.49 11.35 -10.04
C ARG A 539 -37.99 11.34 -8.60
N GLN A 540 -39.26 10.99 -8.38
CA GLN A 540 -39.95 11.04 -7.09
C GLN A 540 -40.34 9.64 -6.59
N THR A 541 -39.99 8.59 -7.33
CA THR A 541 -40.41 7.21 -7.07
C THR A 541 -39.23 6.27 -6.99
N ASP A 542 -39.29 5.32 -6.08
CA ASP A 542 -38.23 4.34 -5.81
C ASP A 542 -38.64 2.90 -6.14
N VAL A 543 -39.89 2.65 -6.57
CA VAL A 543 -40.34 1.34 -7.06
C VAL A 543 -40.85 1.45 -8.50
N LEU A 544 -40.33 0.63 -9.41
CA LEU A 544 -40.77 0.57 -10.81
C LEU A 544 -41.64 -0.65 -11.04
N TRP A 545 -42.87 -0.41 -11.48
CA TRP A 545 -43.81 -1.45 -11.90
C TRP A 545 -43.71 -1.70 -13.39
N ILE A 546 -43.45 -2.94 -13.77
CA ILE A 546 -43.41 -3.36 -15.17
C ILE A 546 -44.50 -4.40 -15.39
N SER A 547 -45.40 -4.14 -16.34
CA SER A 547 -46.44 -5.09 -16.72
C SER A 547 -46.72 -5.06 -18.23
N GLY A 548 -47.23 -6.16 -18.77
CA GLY A 548 -47.51 -6.30 -20.20
C GLY A 548 -46.32 -6.77 -21.05
N SER A 549 -46.52 -6.81 -22.36
CA SER A 549 -45.53 -7.35 -23.31
C SER A 549 -44.46 -6.29 -23.63
N LEU A 550 -43.24 -6.49 -23.12
CA LEU A 550 -42.13 -5.57 -23.34
C LEU A 550 -41.50 -5.79 -24.73
N THR A 551 -41.52 -4.77 -25.59
CA THR A 551 -40.91 -4.85 -26.93
C THR A 551 -39.49 -4.29 -26.98
N LYS A 552 -38.69 -4.72 -27.96
CA LYS A 552 -37.33 -4.20 -28.23
C LYS A 552 -37.31 -2.67 -28.40
N LYS A 553 -38.36 -2.09 -28.98
CA LYS A 553 -38.50 -0.62 -29.16
C LYS A 553 -38.75 0.12 -27.83
N MET A 554 -39.35 -0.56 -26.85
CA MET A 554 -39.65 -0.01 -25.53
C MET A 554 -38.46 -0.14 -24.56
N ALA A 555 -37.57 -1.11 -24.77
CA ALA A 555 -36.44 -1.39 -23.88
C ALA A 555 -35.55 -0.16 -23.58
N PRO A 556 -35.12 0.67 -24.56
CA PRO A 556 -34.30 1.85 -24.27
C PRO A 556 -35.03 2.91 -23.43
N ARG A 557 -36.36 3.01 -23.55
CA ARG A 557 -37.19 3.95 -22.78
C ARG A 557 -37.36 3.49 -21.35
N LEU A 558 -37.60 2.19 -21.16
CA LEU A 558 -37.64 1.55 -19.84
C LEU A 558 -36.33 1.80 -19.09
N ARG A 559 -35.19 1.56 -19.74
CA ARG A 559 -33.86 1.81 -19.16
C ARG A 559 -33.69 3.27 -18.76
N ARG A 560 -34.05 4.20 -19.64
CA ARG A 560 -33.96 5.65 -19.35
C ARG A 560 -34.81 6.07 -18.15
N ILE A 561 -36.01 5.53 -18.01
CA ILE A 561 -36.89 5.81 -16.86
C ILE A 561 -36.24 5.29 -15.57
N TYR A 562 -35.77 4.04 -15.58
CA TYR A 562 -35.08 3.43 -14.44
C TYR A 562 -33.81 4.20 -14.04
N GLU A 563 -33.05 4.72 -15.01
CA GLU A 563 -31.86 5.55 -14.76
C GLU A 563 -32.21 6.93 -14.15
N GLN A 564 -33.42 7.45 -14.39
CA GLN A 564 -33.89 8.71 -13.81
C GLN A 564 -34.42 8.60 -12.37
N MET A 565 -34.64 7.37 -11.87
CA MET A 565 -35.14 7.14 -10.52
C MET A 565 -34.03 7.32 -9.46
N PRO A 566 -34.35 7.91 -8.30
CA PRO A 566 -33.42 8.07 -7.18
C PRO A 566 -32.99 6.72 -6.59
N GLU A 567 -31.79 6.67 -6.03
CA GLU A 567 -31.28 5.51 -5.30
C GLU A 567 -31.63 5.60 -3.80
N PRO A 568 -31.99 4.50 -3.10
CA PRO A 568 -32.17 3.14 -3.61
C PRO A 568 -33.46 2.97 -4.43
N LYS A 569 -33.42 2.15 -5.49
CA LYS A 569 -34.58 1.83 -6.33
C LYS A 569 -34.80 0.33 -6.49
N PHE A 570 -36.06 -0.05 -6.69
CA PHE A 570 -36.54 -1.43 -6.74
C PHE A 570 -37.45 -1.67 -7.95
N VAL A 571 -37.58 -2.90 -8.40
CA VAL A 571 -38.41 -3.25 -9.56
C VAL A 571 -39.32 -4.44 -9.27
N ILE A 572 -40.61 -4.29 -9.56
CA ILE A 572 -41.60 -5.36 -9.53
C ILE A 572 -42.11 -5.60 -10.94
N ALA A 573 -41.93 -6.80 -11.45
CA ALA A 573 -42.51 -7.25 -12.71
C ALA A 573 -43.71 -8.15 -12.42
N PHE A 574 -44.90 -7.77 -12.91
CA PHE A 574 -46.12 -8.54 -12.67
C PHE A 574 -46.91 -8.81 -13.96
N GLY A 575 -47.37 -10.05 -14.07
CA GLY A 575 -48.08 -10.56 -15.23
C GLY A 575 -47.24 -11.54 -16.06
N GLN A 576 -47.89 -12.50 -16.69
CA GLN A 576 -47.21 -13.55 -17.45
C GLN A 576 -46.52 -13.01 -18.72
N CYS A 577 -47.10 -11.99 -19.36
CA CYS A 577 -46.51 -11.34 -20.53
C CYS A 577 -45.15 -10.67 -20.25
N VAL A 578 -44.96 -10.10 -19.05
CA VAL A 578 -43.68 -9.48 -18.66
C VAL A 578 -42.71 -10.50 -18.07
N ALA A 579 -43.19 -11.57 -17.45
CA ALA A 579 -42.32 -12.59 -16.86
C ALA A 579 -41.69 -13.51 -17.91
N SER A 580 -42.49 -14.04 -18.84
CA SER A 580 -42.06 -15.07 -19.80
C SER A 580 -42.44 -14.78 -21.26
N GLY A 581 -43.09 -13.64 -21.53
CA GLY A 581 -43.64 -13.32 -22.85
C GLY A 581 -45.09 -13.76 -23.02
N GLY A 582 -45.60 -14.60 -22.10
CA GLY A 582 -47.00 -15.03 -22.05
C GLY A 582 -47.43 -15.66 -23.37
N LEU A 583 -48.60 -15.23 -23.88
CA LEU A 583 -49.14 -15.64 -25.18
C LEU A 583 -48.22 -15.32 -26.36
N PHE A 584 -47.25 -14.41 -26.19
CA PHE A 584 -46.39 -13.90 -27.24
C PHE A 584 -44.94 -14.39 -27.14
N TRP A 585 -44.66 -15.45 -26.37
CA TRP A 585 -43.30 -15.86 -26.00
C TRP A 585 -42.36 -16.14 -27.19
N GLU A 586 -42.87 -16.50 -28.37
CA GLU A 586 -42.09 -16.66 -29.63
C GLU A 586 -41.98 -15.37 -30.48
N GLY A 587 -42.58 -14.26 -30.02
CA GLY A 587 -42.63 -13.01 -30.76
C GLY A 587 -41.23 -12.38 -30.94
N TYR A 588 -40.77 -12.26 -32.18
CA TYR A 588 -39.46 -11.69 -32.53
C TYR A 588 -39.23 -10.25 -32.01
N SER A 589 -40.31 -9.53 -31.75
CA SER A 589 -40.32 -8.13 -31.30
C SER A 589 -40.21 -7.97 -29.79
N LEU A 590 -40.31 -9.07 -29.02
CA LEU A 590 -40.23 -9.03 -27.56
C LEU A 590 -38.80 -8.88 -27.03
N ALA A 591 -38.70 -8.27 -25.85
CA ALA A 591 -37.47 -8.09 -25.08
C ALA A 591 -37.61 -8.65 -23.66
N THR A 592 -38.37 -9.73 -23.51
CA THR A 592 -38.64 -10.42 -22.25
C THR A 592 -37.56 -11.49 -21.96
N PRO A 593 -37.19 -11.77 -20.68
CA PRO A 593 -37.56 -11.07 -19.45
C PRO A 593 -36.91 -9.68 -19.33
N PRO A 594 -37.53 -8.75 -18.56
CA PRO A 594 -37.02 -7.41 -18.34
C PRO A 594 -35.65 -7.36 -17.65
N ASP A 595 -35.21 -8.44 -16.98
CA ASP A 595 -33.88 -8.56 -16.38
C ASP A 595 -32.73 -8.30 -17.35
N LYS A 596 -32.96 -8.50 -18.66
CA LYS A 596 -31.98 -8.14 -19.71
C LYS A 596 -31.75 -6.63 -19.84
N ILE A 597 -32.61 -5.81 -19.24
CA ILE A 597 -32.66 -4.35 -19.40
C ILE A 597 -32.57 -3.65 -18.04
N VAL A 598 -33.35 -4.08 -17.04
CA VAL A 598 -33.37 -3.55 -15.67
C VAL A 598 -33.51 -4.72 -14.68
N PRO A 599 -32.83 -4.67 -13.52
CA PRO A 599 -32.86 -5.76 -12.54
C PRO A 599 -34.24 -5.87 -11.88
N VAL A 600 -34.80 -7.08 -11.77
CA VAL A 600 -36.10 -7.31 -11.11
C VAL A 600 -35.94 -7.89 -9.70
N ASP A 601 -36.59 -7.27 -8.71
CA ASP A 601 -36.59 -7.76 -7.31
C ASP A 601 -37.69 -8.77 -7.03
N VAL A 602 -38.87 -8.58 -7.62
CA VAL A 602 -40.04 -9.44 -7.38
C VAL A 602 -40.77 -9.70 -8.69
N TYR A 603 -40.95 -10.99 -8.98
CA TYR A 603 -41.84 -11.46 -10.04
C TYR A 603 -43.18 -11.90 -9.46
N LEU A 604 -44.27 -11.41 -10.03
CA LEU A 604 -45.63 -11.85 -9.73
C LEU A 604 -46.27 -12.50 -10.96
N PRO A 605 -46.46 -13.83 -10.97
CA PRO A 605 -47.16 -14.51 -12.06
C PRO A 605 -48.67 -14.21 -12.04
N GLY A 606 -49.32 -14.25 -13.21
CA GLY A 606 -50.78 -14.08 -13.37
C GLY A 606 -51.19 -13.51 -14.74
N CYS A 607 -52.41 -13.76 -15.22
CA CYS A 607 -52.89 -13.25 -16.51
C CYS A 607 -54.41 -12.92 -16.49
N PRO A 608 -54.85 -11.88 -15.77
CA PRO A 608 -54.06 -11.01 -14.88
C PRO A 608 -53.97 -11.57 -13.43
N PRO A 609 -53.00 -11.13 -12.62
CA PRO A 609 -52.92 -11.49 -11.19
C PRO A 609 -54.06 -10.83 -10.40
N LYS A 610 -54.50 -11.45 -9.29
CA LYS A 610 -55.54 -10.84 -8.43
C LYS A 610 -54.97 -9.60 -7.71
N PRO A 611 -55.81 -8.60 -7.37
CA PRO A 611 -55.38 -7.44 -6.59
C PRO A 611 -54.74 -7.81 -5.23
N ALA A 612 -55.20 -8.88 -4.58
CA ALA A 612 -54.58 -9.37 -3.34
C ALA A 612 -53.15 -9.90 -3.55
N ASP A 613 -52.90 -10.57 -4.68
CA ASP A 613 -51.57 -11.09 -5.03
C ASP A 613 -50.62 -9.96 -5.42
N PHE A 614 -51.16 -8.90 -6.02
CA PHE A 614 -50.44 -7.65 -6.27
C PHE A 614 -49.95 -6.99 -4.98
N ILE A 615 -50.82 -6.84 -3.97
CA ILE A 615 -50.43 -6.33 -2.65
C ILE A 615 -49.38 -7.25 -2.00
N ARG A 616 -49.56 -8.57 -2.09
CA ARG A 616 -48.61 -9.55 -1.56
C ARG A 616 -47.21 -9.39 -2.16
N ALA A 617 -47.10 -9.13 -3.47
CA ALA A 617 -45.81 -8.90 -4.11
C ALA A 617 -45.06 -7.70 -3.50
N HIS A 618 -45.80 -6.67 -3.08
CA HIS A 618 -45.22 -5.52 -2.41
C HIS A 618 -44.80 -5.81 -0.96
N LEU A 619 -45.60 -6.59 -0.22
CA LEU A 619 -45.20 -7.06 1.11
C LEU A 619 -43.92 -7.90 1.06
N ILE A 620 -43.77 -8.72 0.01
CA ILE A 620 -42.54 -9.46 -0.26
C ILE A 620 -41.37 -8.50 -0.51
N LEU A 621 -41.57 -7.44 -1.31
CA LEU A 621 -40.55 -6.43 -1.53
C LEU A 621 -40.14 -5.74 -0.21
N GLN A 622 -41.09 -5.32 0.63
CA GLN A 622 -40.81 -4.74 1.95
C GLN A 622 -39.96 -5.68 2.82
N ASN A 623 -40.28 -6.97 2.82
CA ASN A 623 -39.50 -7.97 3.56
C ASN A 623 -38.09 -8.13 2.99
N LYS A 624 -37.92 -8.10 1.67
CA LYS A 624 -36.59 -8.10 1.03
C LYS A 624 -35.76 -6.86 1.39
N ILE A 625 -36.39 -5.67 1.43
CA ILE A 625 -35.73 -4.41 1.85
C ILE A 625 -35.25 -4.50 3.31
N ARG A 626 -36.09 -5.04 4.21
CA ARG A 626 -35.74 -5.27 5.63
C ARG A 626 -34.59 -6.27 5.76
N ALA A 627 -34.66 -7.38 5.04
CA ALA A 627 -33.67 -8.44 5.05
C ALA A 627 -32.34 -8.03 4.40
N GLY A 628 -32.34 -7.08 3.47
CA GLY A 628 -31.15 -6.70 2.73
C GLY A 628 -30.90 -7.52 1.46
N THR A 629 -31.93 -8.16 0.90
CA THR A 629 -31.80 -9.16 -0.17
C THR A 629 -32.28 -8.68 -1.54
N THR A 630 -32.49 -7.37 -1.71
CA THR A 630 -32.81 -6.76 -3.00
C THR A 630 -31.58 -6.64 -3.89
N HIS A 631 -31.77 -6.46 -5.21
CA HIS A 631 -30.67 -6.31 -6.17
C HIS A 631 -29.78 -5.09 -5.86
N TRP A 632 -30.38 -4.01 -5.35
CA TRP A 632 -29.65 -2.82 -4.96
C TRP A 632 -28.76 -3.09 -3.74
N GLN A 633 -29.31 -3.78 -2.75
CA GLN A 633 -28.60 -4.10 -1.51
C GLN A 633 -27.51 -5.15 -1.73
N SER A 634 -27.71 -6.13 -2.61
CA SER A 634 -26.63 -7.08 -2.94
C SER A 634 -25.45 -6.41 -3.66
N LYS A 635 -25.72 -5.42 -4.52
CA LYS A 635 -24.67 -4.69 -5.27
C LYS A 635 -23.96 -3.63 -4.44
N TYR A 636 -24.67 -2.96 -3.53
CA TYR A 636 -24.15 -1.77 -2.84
C TYR A 636 -24.11 -1.88 -1.30
N GLU A 637 -24.69 -2.92 -0.70
CA GLU A 637 -24.66 -3.19 0.76
C GLU A 637 -23.92 -4.52 1.15
N ASN A 638 -23.16 -5.17 0.24
CA ASN A 638 -22.51 -6.49 0.40
C ASN A 638 -21.71 -6.66 1.73
N PRO A 639 -21.51 -7.89 2.28
CA PRO A 639 -21.80 -8.23 3.67
C PRO A 639 -20.54 -8.47 4.51
N ASP A 640 -19.41 -7.85 4.19
CA ASP A 640 -18.13 -8.12 4.87
C ASP A 640 -17.76 -7.10 5.96
N ALA A 641 -18.77 -6.54 6.62
CA ALA A 641 -18.57 -5.88 7.92
C ALA A 641 -18.54 -6.89 9.10
N MET A 642 -18.84 -8.18 8.84
CA MET A 642 -19.01 -9.21 9.88
C MET A 642 -18.07 -10.42 9.78
N GLY A 643 -17.07 -10.41 8.90
CA GLY A 643 -15.98 -11.40 8.87
C GLY A 643 -14.93 -11.23 9.98
N MET A 644 -15.27 -10.59 11.11
CA MET A 644 -14.39 -10.38 12.26
C MET A 644 -14.74 -11.28 13.46
N MET A 645 -15.57 -12.33 13.28
CA MET A 645 -15.90 -13.31 14.33
C MET A 645 -16.01 -14.76 13.84
N GLN A 646 -15.20 -15.21 12.88
CA GLN A 646 -14.89 -16.64 12.71
C GLN A 646 -13.40 -16.84 12.46
#